data_AF-A0A0A1W2B1-F1
#
_entry.id   AF-A0A0A1W2B1-F1
#
_cell.length_a   1.000
_cell.length_b   1.000
_cell.length_c   1.000
_cell.angle_alpha   90.00
_cell.angle_beta   90.00
_cell.angle_gamma   90.00
#
_symmetry.space_group_name_H-M   'P 1'
#
loop_
_entity.id
_entity.type
_entity.pdbx_description
1 polymer ?
#
loop_
_entity_poly.entity_id
_entity_poly.type
_entity_poly.pdbx_seq_one_letter_code
_entity_poly.pdbx_strand_id
1 'polypeptide(L)'
;MLKAFNRCTPCPICGEASPDCRYSPDGELVLCHSHTDFDPQHPEWHYVRVSSNGVWGVFVPRKDKDFDRTEWEAKKAERERDRLERQKEHAKNALSSPDRDKALRTLSQSLGLSRRHQKALLDRGLSESAIEQGLFFSIYPDDDVPPGIPPNLPGVIGGKIKASGVGIACLAFDSEGWAIGYQIRLENVTDSKYRWAKGLSSSHLADGELPVTIIPNGKDNGQVWLSEGILKPFVAAHKHGINAIGAAGGHFSGSPNQVKNAIASYRQLILCPDAGDINNPQVMLRWSKEIKFLESLGKSVLVAFWGQKTKDDDDIDEIGNLESIEFITPSQFLEMGKSDPLPFWERVKRLVAKDRKKAKKPLPLPLPTKREPKIYDRSERLSLWASGKYILDTSPTGSGKSYDAGKATPEMMGVTDLFYITSDPRNTTTPTLKDWPILEGRHAGLYRNELGEIRTRKRKESLDRFQEKDLRANCARPFTHAALANQNISHGIESSTICKGCQFLELCRSGKGDYDYLQKRAIALESKRLIAHPASLPNPKSYDPENGYDYSHTGLMLEESELSANTTKKVTVSVKDITATIAALAKKDNDLFLSLRPLLDAVEKLMAEKQPNRYGFDGKVLREKLLGLIPNDIDLNRLKEALQPDLSFLDPISEMGESIADMPASVRKAFSEKDSNLAEKAENEALKQWLPEFIDSLRGKGYLSLNHGILSVSFVDERFLAIINEAAKIIFLSATESIENLEARTGLNIDLITTGGGIPENINFIQVSDLGRMGINRGEGQKRRSKVILDHYRGHFPDNTAFIRFQSHCKDEDDQTSLRHFVNSQGTNLIAGVTRLIIDGLPCPNLEAMRHDYAVSTGLNPYGEDFDRYVHHRTLSIIKQEIGRLRANLYPDRRFEVVLLTDYDFSGLIPANQLRQCKAHEITPLAESVSERTNRLILEAVSQLQETGQKITERAIASLSGLARTTINRAREFLDEILATIAISNPYSKCGQSETLTQTDTDLINDATDYLAAVSEDSLLTEFEALLEVFDRSQWSNLWGFISIPIRDKLLNHLLAIA
;
A
#
# COMPACT_ATOMS: atom_id res chain seq x y z
N MET A 1 -27.19 -4.23 -22.70
CA MET A 1 -26.50 -3.16 -21.96
C MET A 1 -27.32 -2.83 -20.72
N LEU A 2 -26.70 -2.73 -19.54
CA LEU A 2 -27.38 -2.40 -18.29
C LEU A 2 -27.65 -0.89 -18.21
N LYS A 3 -28.83 -0.50 -17.71
CA LYS A 3 -29.21 0.91 -17.50
C LYS A 3 -28.88 1.32 -16.07
N ALA A 4 -28.56 2.59 -15.87
CA ALA A 4 -28.34 3.17 -14.55
C ALA A 4 -29.67 3.57 -13.91
N PHE A 5 -29.80 3.41 -12.60
CA PHE A 5 -30.90 3.98 -11.83
C PHE A 5 -30.75 5.51 -11.71
N ASN A 6 -31.83 6.22 -11.38
CA ASN A 6 -31.82 7.69 -11.30
C ASN A 6 -32.88 8.20 -10.30
N ARG A 7 -33.01 9.52 -10.16
CA ARG A 7 -33.97 10.16 -9.23
C ARG A 7 -35.43 9.81 -9.43
N CYS A 8 -35.84 9.43 -10.64
CA CYS A 8 -37.20 8.99 -10.94
C CYS A 8 -37.39 7.47 -10.82
N THR A 9 -36.29 6.71 -10.67
CA THR A 9 -36.30 5.25 -10.60
C THR A 9 -35.14 4.81 -9.69
N PRO A 10 -35.34 4.81 -8.35
CA PRO A 10 -34.30 4.41 -7.42
C PRO A 10 -34.02 2.91 -7.48
N CYS A 11 -32.83 2.49 -7.04
CA CYS A 11 -32.49 1.08 -6.97
C CYS A 11 -33.42 0.35 -5.98
N PRO A 12 -34.09 -0.75 -6.37
CA PRO A 12 -35.02 -1.45 -5.49
C PRO A 12 -34.33 -2.13 -4.30
N ILE A 13 -33.01 -2.39 -4.37
CA ILE A 13 -32.27 -3.08 -3.30
C ILE A 13 -31.81 -2.14 -2.19
N CYS A 14 -31.21 -1.00 -2.55
CA CYS A 14 -30.64 -0.05 -1.58
C CYS A 14 -31.46 1.23 -1.39
N GLY A 15 -32.48 1.44 -2.22
CA GLY A 15 -33.28 2.68 -2.23
C GLY A 15 -32.53 3.90 -2.77
N GLU A 16 -31.24 3.78 -3.11
CA GLU A 16 -30.47 4.91 -3.61
C GLU A 16 -30.87 5.29 -5.04
N ALA A 17 -31.07 6.59 -5.25
CA ALA A 17 -31.24 7.21 -6.56
C ALA A 17 -29.90 7.52 -7.24
N SER A 18 -28.90 6.64 -7.09
CA SER A 18 -27.55 6.80 -7.65
C SER A 18 -27.44 6.13 -9.02
N PRO A 19 -26.75 6.76 -10.00
CA PRO A 19 -26.42 6.15 -11.29
C PRO A 19 -25.41 5.01 -11.18
N ASP A 20 -24.82 4.78 -10.00
CA ASP A 20 -23.86 3.71 -9.76
C ASP A 20 -24.52 2.34 -9.70
N CYS A 21 -25.79 2.27 -9.25
CA CYS A 21 -26.58 1.05 -9.34
C CYS A 21 -27.10 0.87 -10.76
N ARG A 22 -27.17 -0.38 -11.22
CA ARG A 22 -27.61 -0.69 -12.59
C ARG A 22 -28.68 -1.76 -12.60
N TYR A 23 -29.47 -1.82 -13.66
CA TYR A 23 -30.45 -2.86 -13.88
C TYR A 23 -30.48 -3.31 -15.33
N SER A 24 -30.93 -4.54 -15.55
CA SER A 24 -31.24 -5.03 -16.88
C SER A 24 -32.60 -4.48 -17.33
N PRO A 25 -32.76 -4.08 -18.60
CA PRO A 25 -34.04 -3.57 -19.11
C PRO A 25 -35.22 -4.53 -19.00
N ASP A 26 -34.96 -5.83 -18.89
CA ASP A 26 -35.95 -6.89 -18.67
C ASP A 26 -36.42 -7.01 -17.20
N GLY A 27 -35.78 -6.28 -16.28
CA GLY A 27 -36.15 -6.31 -14.85
C GLY A 27 -35.75 -7.59 -14.13
N GLU A 28 -34.94 -8.46 -14.72
CA GLU A 28 -34.53 -9.74 -14.09
C GLU A 28 -33.21 -9.66 -13.32
N LEU A 29 -32.51 -8.53 -13.40
CA LEU A 29 -31.19 -8.35 -12.81
C LEU A 29 -31.01 -6.93 -12.27
N VAL A 30 -30.57 -6.84 -11.02
CA VAL A 30 -30.15 -5.58 -10.39
C VAL A 30 -28.71 -5.71 -9.90
N LEU A 31 -27.87 -4.76 -10.30
CA LEU A 31 -26.53 -4.55 -9.76
C LEU A 31 -26.60 -3.43 -8.72
N CYS A 32 -26.56 -3.82 -7.44
CA CYS A 32 -26.57 -2.87 -6.34
C CYS A 32 -25.14 -2.57 -5.90
N HIS A 33 -24.81 -1.28 -5.79
CA HIS A 33 -23.49 -0.81 -5.37
C HIS A 33 -23.35 -0.76 -3.84
N SER A 34 -24.45 -0.59 -3.11
CA SER A 34 -24.43 -0.50 -1.64
C SER A 34 -24.44 -1.88 -0.96
N HIS A 35 -24.89 -2.92 -1.67
CA HIS A 35 -24.96 -4.30 -1.17
C HIS A 35 -24.14 -5.23 -2.08
N THR A 36 -22.81 -5.21 -1.96
CA THR A 36 -21.93 -5.86 -2.94
C THR A 36 -21.65 -7.35 -2.69
N ASP A 37 -21.50 -7.73 -1.43
CA ASP A 37 -21.02 -9.04 -1.01
C ASP A 37 -21.98 -9.82 -0.10
N PHE A 38 -23.24 -9.38 0.03
CA PHE A 38 -24.24 -10.03 0.88
C PHE A 38 -25.69 -9.83 0.42
N ASP A 39 -26.58 -10.77 0.81
CA ASP A 39 -28.04 -10.65 0.66
C ASP A 39 -28.62 -9.81 1.81
N PRO A 40 -29.29 -8.67 1.54
CA PRO A 40 -29.97 -7.87 2.56
C PRO A 40 -31.33 -8.47 2.96
N GLN A 41 -31.66 -9.68 2.52
CA GLN A 41 -32.96 -10.34 2.71
C GLN A 41 -34.14 -9.54 2.14
N HIS A 42 -33.93 -8.93 0.96
CA HIS A 42 -34.98 -8.16 0.32
C HIS A 42 -36.18 -9.06 -0.06
N PRO A 43 -37.44 -8.67 0.23
CA PRO A 43 -38.61 -9.53 0.06
C PRO A 43 -38.80 -10.06 -1.38
N GLU A 44 -38.48 -9.25 -2.39
CA GLU A 44 -38.66 -9.62 -3.79
C GLU A 44 -37.36 -10.01 -4.52
N TRP A 45 -36.17 -9.88 -3.89
CA TRP A 45 -34.88 -9.99 -4.57
C TRP A 45 -33.90 -10.85 -3.78
N HIS A 46 -33.13 -11.68 -4.49
CA HIS A 46 -32.16 -12.63 -3.95
C HIS A 46 -30.76 -12.31 -4.48
N TYR A 47 -29.80 -12.27 -3.56
CA TYR A 47 -28.39 -12.08 -3.89
C TYR A 47 -27.76 -13.35 -4.45
N VAL A 48 -27.06 -13.23 -5.57
CA VAL A 48 -26.43 -14.36 -6.25
C VAL A 48 -24.93 -14.41 -6.00
N ARG A 49 -24.23 -13.28 -6.22
CA ARG A 49 -22.76 -13.19 -6.15
C ARG A 49 -22.28 -11.74 -6.27
N VAL A 50 -21.00 -11.54 -5.96
CA VAL A 50 -20.26 -10.31 -6.29
C VAL A 50 -19.99 -10.30 -7.80
N SER A 51 -20.06 -9.12 -8.42
CA SER A 51 -19.66 -8.92 -9.82
C SER A 51 -18.18 -9.25 -10.05
N SER A 52 -17.80 -9.56 -11.29
CA SER A 52 -16.43 -9.98 -11.64
C SER A 52 -15.36 -8.92 -11.36
N ASN A 53 -15.73 -7.65 -11.28
CA ASN A 53 -14.86 -6.54 -10.92
C ASN A 53 -14.94 -6.15 -9.43
N GLY A 54 -15.76 -6.83 -8.63
CA GLY A 54 -15.90 -6.57 -7.19
C GLY A 54 -16.77 -5.38 -6.80
N VAL A 55 -17.35 -4.66 -7.78
CA VAL A 55 -17.97 -3.34 -7.57
C VAL A 55 -19.47 -3.42 -7.23
N TRP A 56 -20.16 -4.50 -7.61
CA TRP A 56 -21.61 -4.63 -7.40
C TRP A 56 -21.99 -5.98 -6.83
N GLY A 57 -23.11 -6.01 -6.11
CA GLY A 57 -23.81 -7.23 -5.77
C GLY A 57 -24.84 -7.51 -6.84
N VAL A 58 -24.89 -8.76 -7.27
CA VAL A 58 -25.77 -9.22 -8.34
C VAL A 58 -27.04 -9.79 -7.72
N PHE A 59 -28.18 -9.16 -7.96
CA PHE A 59 -29.50 -9.52 -7.44
C PHE A 59 -30.44 -9.96 -8.56
N VAL A 60 -31.24 -10.98 -8.29
CA VAL A 60 -32.28 -11.50 -9.19
C VAL A 60 -33.60 -11.65 -8.41
N PRO A 61 -34.78 -11.65 -9.05
CA PRO A 61 -36.04 -11.83 -8.33
C PRO A 61 -36.10 -13.14 -7.52
N ARG A 62 -36.59 -13.08 -6.28
CA ARG A 62 -36.86 -14.26 -5.45
C ARG A 62 -37.94 -15.11 -6.13
N LYS A 63 -37.67 -16.41 -6.30
CA LYS A 63 -38.65 -17.37 -6.83
C LYS A 63 -39.21 -18.19 -5.68
N ASP A 64 -40.48 -18.00 -5.33
CA ASP A 64 -41.24 -18.78 -4.34
C ASP A 64 -41.59 -20.19 -4.86
N LYS A 65 -40.62 -20.95 -5.37
CA LYS A 65 -40.88 -22.32 -5.79
C LYS A 65 -40.01 -23.30 -5.01
N ASP A 66 -40.69 -24.22 -4.34
CA ASP A 66 -40.14 -25.50 -3.90
C ASP A 66 -39.21 -26.06 -4.98
N PHE A 67 -38.09 -26.66 -4.55
CA PHE A 67 -37.10 -27.26 -5.45
C PHE A 67 -37.76 -28.37 -6.27
N ASP A 68 -38.27 -27.98 -7.43
CA ASP A 68 -38.82 -28.90 -8.42
C ASP A 68 -37.63 -29.56 -9.13
N ARG A 69 -37.36 -30.82 -8.77
CA ARG A 69 -36.32 -31.64 -9.37
C ARG A 69 -36.47 -31.70 -10.90
N THR A 70 -37.70 -31.66 -11.39
CA THR A 70 -38.04 -31.63 -12.81
C THR A 70 -37.66 -30.28 -13.45
N GLU A 71 -37.85 -29.15 -12.76
CA GLU A 71 -37.42 -27.83 -13.22
C GLU A 71 -35.88 -27.65 -13.13
N TRP A 72 -35.22 -28.29 -12.16
CA TRP A 72 -33.76 -28.32 -12.05
C TRP A 72 -33.11 -29.20 -13.13
N GLU A 73 -33.66 -30.39 -13.40
CA GLU A 73 -33.25 -31.25 -14.50
C GLU A 73 -33.51 -30.54 -15.84
N ALA A 74 -34.63 -29.81 -15.97
CA ALA A 74 -34.91 -28.96 -17.13
C ALA A 74 -33.93 -27.79 -17.27
N LYS A 75 -33.53 -27.12 -16.17
CA LYS A 75 -32.50 -26.05 -16.17
C LYS A 75 -31.08 -26.58 -16.38
N LYS A 76 -30.79 -27.81 -15.96
CA LYS A 76 -29.52 -28.49 -16.25
C LYS A 76 -29.46 -28.85 -17.73
N ALA A 77 -30.55 -29.41 -18.26
CA ALA A 77 -30.72 -29.63 -19.70
C ALA A 77 -30.69 -28.30 -20.47
N GLU A 78 -31.22 -27.21 -19.91
CA GLU A 78 -31.15 -25.87 -20.50
C GLU A 78 -29.73 -25.31 -20.51
N ARG A 79 -28.96 -25.44 -19.42
CA ARG A 79 -27.53 -25.05 -19.43
C ARG A 79 -26.69 -25.91 -20.36
N GLU A 80 -27.02 -27.20 -20.50
CA GLU A 80 -26.43 -28.06 -21.52
C GLU A 80 -26.85 -27.62 -22.92
N ARG A 81 -28.11 -27.24 -23.15
CA ARG A 81 -28.60 -26.66 -24.41
C ARG A 81 -27.91 -25.33 -24.72
N ASP A 82 -27.76 -24.43 -23.76
CA ASP A 82 -27.06 -23.14 -23.90
C ASP A 82 -25.57 -23.35 -24.15
N ARG A 83 -24.93 -24.30 -23.46
CA ARG A 83 -23.54 -24.67 -23.72
C ARG A 83 -23.39 -25.23 -25.12
N LEU A 84 -24.30 -26.13 -25.53
CA LEU A 84 -24.36 -26.69 -26.87
C LEU A 84 -24.69 -25.61 -27.91
N GLU A 85 -25.50 -24.61 -27.59
CA GLU A 85 -25.87 -23.51 -28.47
C GLU A 85 -24.72 -22.53 -28.64
N ARG A 86 -24.01 -22.16 -27.56
CA ARG A 86 -22.75 -21.41 -27.64
C ARG A 86 -21.65 -22.19 -28.35
N GLN A 87 -21.56 -23.50 -28.15
CA GLN A 87 -20.65 -24.36 -28.92
C GLN A 87 -21.06 -24.39 -30.40
N LYS A 88 -22.35 -24.49 -30.72
CA LYS A 88 -22.86 -24.42 -32.10
C LYS A 88 -22.61 -23.05 -32.73
N GLU A 89 -22.77 -21.97 -31.99
CA GLU A 89 -22.52 -20.60 -32.45
C GLU A 89 -21.03 -20.33 -32.64
N HIS A 90 -20.18 -20.82 -31.73
CA HIS A 90 -18.73 -20.82 -31.89
C HIS A 90 -18.30 -21.67 -33.09
N ALA A 91 -18.85 -22.89 -33.24
CA ALA A 91 -18.58 -23.78 -34.36
C ALA A 91 -18.96 -23.16 -35.71
N LYS A 92 -20.08 -22.42 -35.79
CA LYS A 92 -20.48 -21.69 -37.01
C LYS A 92 -19.45 -20.65 -37.46
N ASN A 93 -18.75 -20.04 -36.51
CA ASN A 93 -17.79 -18.95 -36.76
C ASN A 93 -16.32 -19.41 -36.74
N ALA A 94 -16.05 -20.63 -36.30
CA ALA A 94 -14.72 -21.20 -36.24
C ALA A 94 -14.27 -21.73 -37.61
N LEU A 95 -13.03 -21.42 -37.99
CA LEU A 95 -12.41 -22.01 -39.17
C LEU A 95 -12.22 -23.52 -38.98
N SER A 96 -12.42 -24.27 -40.07
CA SER A 96 -12.09 -25.69 -40.16
C SER A 96 -10.58 -25.91 -40.03
N SER A 97 -10.14 -27.12 -39.64
CA SER A 97 -8.70 -27.44 -39.56
C SER A 97 -7.95 -27.18 -40.87
N PRO A 98 -8.46 -27.57 -42.07
CA PRO A 98 -7.83 -27.25 -43.35
C PRO A 98 -7.69 -25.74 -43.61
N ASP A 99 -8.73 -24.96 -43.27
CA ASP A 99 -8.69 -23.50 -43.49
C ASP A 99 -7.72 -22.81 -42.53
N ARG A 100 -7.63 -23.31 -41.28
CA ARG A 100 -6.62 -22.86 -40.31
C ARG A 100 -5.21 -23.18 -40.81
N ASP A 101 -4.98 -24.39 -41.29
CA ASP A 101 -3.67 -24.82 -41.79
C ASP A 101 -3.22 -23.95 -42.96
N LYS A 102 -4.10 -23.75 -43.95
CA LYS A 102 -3.84 -22.86 -45.09
C LYS A 102 -3.45 -21.46 -44.61
N ALA A 103 -4.24 -20.87 -43.71
CA ALA A 103 -3.99 -19.52 -43.23
C ALA A 103 -2.70 -19.42 -42.40
N LEU A 104 -2.42 -20.39 -41.53
CA LEU A 104 -1.22 -20.40 -40.68
C LEU A 104 0.06 -20.65 -41.49
N ARG A 105 0.01 -21.49 -42.54
CA ARG A 105 1.12 -21.65 -43.48
C ARG A 105 1.39 -20.36 -44.25
N THR A 106 0.34 -19.68 -44.74
CA THR A 106 0.49 -18.37 -45.40
C THR A 106 1.08 -17.32 -44.45
N LEU A 107 0.65 -17.28 -43.18
CA LEU A 107 1.24 -16.40 -42.17
C LEU A 107 2.72 -16.72 -41.93
N SER A 108 3.05 -18.00 -41.76
CA SER A 108 4.42 -18.47 -41.54
C SER A 108 5.34 -18.05 -42.69
N GLN A 109 4.90 -18.28 -43.93
CA GLN A 109 5.65 -17.92 -45.13
C GLN A 109 5.81 -16.41 -45.32
N SER A 110 4.78 -15.63 -44.98
CA SER A 110 4.79 -14.17 -45.20
C SER A 110 5.56 -13.40 -44.13
N LEU A 111 5.39 -13.75 -42.86
CA LEU A 111 6.05 -13.08 -41.73
C LEU A 111 7.47 -13.59 -41.52
N GLY A 112 7.70 -14.87 -41.80
CA GLY A 112 8.99 -15.51 -41.68
C GLY A 112 9.54 -15.51 -40.24
N LEU A 113 10.75 -16.01 -40.10
CA LEU A 113 11.44 -16.11 -38.83
C LEU A 113 12.63 -15.15 -38.81
N SER A 114 12.80 -14.42 -37.70
CA SER A 114 13.94 -13.50 -37.56
C SER A 114 15.20 -14.31 -37.31
N ARG A 115 16.37 -13.81 -37.73
CA ARG A 115 17.67 -14.49 -37.50
C ARG A 115 17.88 -14.85 -36.03
N ARG A 116 17.45 -13.99 -35.11
CA ARG A 116 17.53 -14.22 -33.67
C ARG A 116 16.63 -15.37 -33.21
N HIS A 117 15.37 -15.39 -33.66
CA HIS A 117 14.43 -16.46 -33.32
C HIS A 117 14.84 -17.80 -33.95
N GLN A 118 15.36 -17.77 -35.18
CA GLN A 118 15.94 -18.93 -35.85
C GLN A 118 17.10 -19.50 -35.05
N LYS A 119 18.05 -18.64 -34.63
CA LYS A 119 19.14 -19.06 -33.75
C LYS A 119 18.64 -19.65 -32.44
N ALA A 120 17.64 -19.06 -31.79
CA ALA A 120 17.07 -19.59 -30.55
C ALA A 120 16.42 -20.98 -30.69
N LEU A 121 15.92 -21.33 -31.88
CA LEU A 121 15.39 -22.66 -32.18
C LEU A 121 16.50 -23.66 -32.54
N LEU A 122 17.53 -23.22 -33.28
CA LEU A 122 18.74 -24.01 -33.56
C LEU A 122 19.48 -24.37 -32.27
N ASP A 123 19.67 -23.40 -31.37
CA ASP A 123 20.31 -23.57 -30.07
C ASP A 123 19.52 -24.55 -29.17
N ARG A 124 18.24 -24.78 -29.45
CA ARG A 124 17.39 -25.80 -28.79
C ARG A 124 17.47 -27.19 -29.42
N GLY A 125 18.31 -27.39 -30.43
CA GLY A 125 18.55 -28.69 -31.05
C GLY A 125 17.66 -29.02 -32.25
N LEU A 126 16.89 -28.04 -32.78
CA LEU A 126 16.17 -28.23 -34.04
C LEU A 126 17.11 -28.07 -35.23
N SER A 127 16.96 -28.92 -36.25
CA SER A 127 17.61 -28.73 -37.56
C SER A 127 16.86 -27.68 -38.39
N GLU A 128 17.51 -27.12 -39.41
CA GLU A 128 16.83 -26.18 -40.34
C GLU A 128 15.59 -26.79 -40.97
N SER A 129 15.64 -28.07 -41.34
CA SER A 129 14.48 -28.80 -41.87
C SER A 129 13.36 -28.95 -40.84
N ALA A 130 13.69 -29.19 -39.57
CA ALA A 130 12.68 -29.24 -38.50
C ALA A 130 12.06 -27.87 -38.20
N ILE A 131 12.84 -26.79 -38.31
CA ILE A 131 12.33 -25.42 -38.18
C ILE A 131 11.34 -25.10 -39.31
N GLU A 132 11.65 -25.52 -40.54
CA GLU A 132 10.75 -25.35 -41.68
C GLU A 132 9.45 -26.15 -41.50
N GLN A 133 9.54 -27.41 -41.04
CA GLN A 133 8.37 -28.25 -40.75
C GLN A 133 7.51 -27.69 -39.61
N GLY A 134 8.12 -27.02 -38.62
CA GLY A 134 7.40 -26.44 -37.49
C GLY A 134 6.66 -25.13 -37.78
N LEU A 135 6.80 -24.58 -39.00
CA LEU A 135 6.12 -23.37 -39.47
C LEU A 135 6.30 -22.15 -38.53
N PHE A 136 7.40 -22.07 -37.79
CA PHE A 136 7.63 -20.99 -36.83
C PHE A 136 7.72 -19.63 -37.53
N PHE A 137 7.13 -18.60 -36.92
CA PHE A 137 7.30 -17.21 -37.38
C PHE A 137 7.45 -16.23 -36.23
N SER A 138 8.11 -15.11 -36.52
CA SER A 138 8.24 -13.99 -35.57
C SER A 138 6.94 -13.22 -35.50
N ILE A 139 6.54 -12.83 -34.29
CA ILE A 139 5.42 -11.94 -34.07
C ILE A 139 5.94 -10.62 -33.50
N TYR A 140 5.57 -9.52 -34.14
CA TYR A 140 5.58 -8.19 -33.54
C TYR A 140 4.13 -7.70 -33.36
N PRO A 141 3.81 -7.06 -32.22
CA PRO A 141 2.45 -6.56 -31.98
C PRO A 141 1.98 -5.60 -33.08
N ASP A 142 0.74 -5.80 -33.53
CA ASP A 142 0.04 -4.95 -34.50
C ASP A 142 0.64 -4.94 -35.92
N ASP A 143 1.47 -5.95 -36.25
CA ASP A 143 1.89 -6.28 -37.62
C ASP A 143 0.68 -6.49 -38.53
N ASP A 144 0.77 -6.00 -39.76
CA ASP A 144 -0.29 -6.17 -40.76
C ASP A 144 -0.37 -7.62 -41.22
N VAL A 145 -1.60 -8.11 -41.33
CA VAL A 145 -1.88 -9.47 -41.79
C VAL A 145 -1.85 -9.50 -43.32
N PRO A 146 -1.14 -10.46 -43.95
CA PRO A 146 -1.11 -10.61 -45.41
C PRO A 146 -2.51 -10.74 -46.03
N PRO A 147 -2.71 -10.25 -47.27
CA PRO A 147 -3.97 -10.42 -47.98
C PRO A 147 -4.38 -11.90 -48.10
N GLY A 148 -5.66 -12.20 -47.88
CA GLY A 148 -6.20 -13.55 -48.02
C GLY A 148 -6.25 -14.39 -46.74
N ILE A 149 -5.75 -13.88 -45.60
CA ILE A 149 -5.95 -14.51 -44.30
C ILE A 149 -7.37 -14.22 -43.78
N PRO A 150 -8.15 -15.23 -43.37
CA PRO A 150 -9.49 -15.02 -42.85
C PRO A 150 -9.50 -14.16 -41.57
N PRO A 151 -10.42 -13.19 -41.44
CA PRO A 151 -10.46 -12.28 -40.29
C PRO A 151 -10.87 -12.96 -38.98
N ASN A 152 -11.41 -14.17 -39.04
CA ASN A 152 -11.79 -15.00 -37.89
C ASN A 152 -10.69 -16.00 -37.46
N LEU A 153 -9.50 -15.95 -38.06
CA LEU A 153 -8.36 -16.75 -37.59
C LEU A 153 -7.92 -16.31 -36.18
N PRO A 154 -7.75 -17.23 -35.20
CA PRO A 154 -7.26 -16.86 -33.89
C PRO A 154 -5.89 -16.16 -33.94
N GLY A 155 -5.80 -14.99 -33.28
CA GLY A 155 -4.63 -14.11 -33.31
C GLY A 155 -4.70 -12.99 -34.35
N VAL A 156 -5.75 -12.95 -35.18
CA VAL A 156 -6.03 -11.85 -36.11
C VAL A 156 -7.21 -11.03 -35.59
N ILE A 157 -7.03 -9.71 -35.45
CA ILE A 157 -8.11 -8.77 -35.11
C ILE A 157 -7.94 -7.50 -35.96
N GLY A 158 -8.97 -7.12 -36.70
CA GLY A 158 -8.97 -5.89 -37.50
C GLY A 158 -7.89 -5.86 -38.59
N GLY A 159 -7.53 -7.03 -39.15
CA GLY A 159 -6.47 -7.15 -40.16
C GLY A 159 -5.05 -7.07 -39.60
N LYS A 160 -4.88 -7.16 -38.28
CA LYS A 160 -3.58 -7.10 -37.59
C LYS A 160 -3.35 -8.31 -36.69
N ILE A 161 -2.08 -8.64 -36.48
CA ILE A 161 -1.66 -9.68 -35.54
C ILE A 161 -1.79 -9.13 -34.12
N LYS A 162 -2.66 -9.74 -33.31
CA LYS A 162 -2.85 -9.34 -31.92
C LYS A 162 -1.94 -10.12 -30.98
N ALA A 163 -0.93 -9.43 -30.46
CA ALA A 163 -0.02 -9.98 -29.45
C ALA A 163 0.22 -8.97 -28.32
N SER A 164 0.56 -9.47 -27.13
CA SER A 164 0.88 -8.64 -25.97
C SER A 164 2.35 -8.22 -25.89
N GLY A 165 3.17 -8.63 -26.87
CA GLY A 165 4.61 -8.39 -26.93
C GLY A 165 5.23 -9.16 -28.10
N VAL A 166 6.52 -8.91 -28.34
CA VAL A 166 7.31 -9.59 -29.37
C VAL A 166 7.57 -11.04 -28.94
N GLY A 167 7.54 -11.98 -29.88
CA GLY A 167 7.78 -13.39 -29.59
C GLY A 167 7.86 -14.32 -30.79
N ILE A 168 7.96 -15.62 -30.50
CA ILE A 168 7.95 -16.71 -31.50
C ILE A 168 6.57 -17.37 -31.48
N ALA A 169 5.93 -17.50 -32.64
CA ALA A 169 4.73 -18.31 -32.80
C ALA A 169 5.10 -19.79 -32.88
N CYS A 170 4.60 -20.60 -31.94
CA CYS A 170 4.77 -22.05 -31.88
C CYS A 170 3.44 -22.71 -32.23
N LEU A 171 3.36 -23.37 -33.39
CA LEU A 171 2.14 -23.95 -33.92
C LEU A 171 1.84 -25.31 -33.29
N ALA A 172 0.54 -25.60 -33.14
CA ALA A 172 0.01 -26.89 -32.74
C ALA A 172 -0.51 -27.61 -33.98
N PHE A 173 -0.15 -28.89 -34.11
CA PHE A 173 -0.49 -29.74 -35.25
C PHE A 173 -1.43 -30.87 -34.83
N ASP A 174 -2.41 -31.21 -35.67
CA ASP A 174 -3.25 -32.40 -35.47
C ASP A 174 -2.60 -33.69 -36.02
N SER A 175 -3.31 -34.81 -35.94
CA SER A 175 -2.83 -36.13 -36.38
C SER A 175 -2.56 -36.21 -37.90
N GLU A 176 -3.20 -35.33 -38.66
CA GLU A 176 -3.09 -35.19 -40.11
C GLU A 176 -1.95 -34.25 -40.51
N GLY A 177 -1.29 -33.62 -39.53
CA GLY A 177 -0.21 -32.65 -39.74
C GLY A 177 -0.71 -31.26 -40.13
N TRP A 178 -1.99 -30.98 -39.94
CA TRP A 178 -2.55 -29.65 -40.16
C TRP A 178 -2.27 -28.74 -38.96
N ALA A 179 -1.85 -27.51 -39.23
CA ALA A 179 -1.70 -26.50 -38.21
C ALA A 179 -3.07 -25.96 -37.78
N ILE A 180 -3.41 -26.15 -36.50
CA ILE A 180 -4.76 -25.89 -35.96
C ILE A 180 -4.83 -24.77 -34.91
N GLY A 181 -3.68 -24.24 -34.50
CA GLY A 181 -3.55 -23.08 -33.62
C GLY A 181 -2.10 -22.80 -33.25
N TYR A 182 -1.84 -21.78 -32.44
CA TYR A 182 -0.48 -21.47 -31.97
C TYR A 182 -0.44 -20.73 -30.64
N GLN A 183 0.68 -20.90 -29.91
CA GLN A 183 1.05 -20.11 -28.75
C GLN A 183 2.19 -19.16 -29.10
N ILE A 184 2.18 -17.97 -28.51
CA ILE A 184 3.23 -16.97 -28.65
C ILE A 184 4.16 -17.11 -27.45
N ARG A 185 5.42 -17.48 -27.68
CA ARG A 185 6.50 -17.45 -26.68
C ARG A 185 7.07 -16.03 -26.63
N LEU A 186 6.70 -15.28 -25.60
CA LEU A 186 7.08 -13.87 -25.45
C LEU A 186 8.54 -13.71 -24.99
N GLU A 187 9.13 -12.58 -25.37
CA GLU A 187 10.46 -12.16 -24.94
C GLU A 187 10.41 -11.32 -23.66
N ASN A 188 11.47 -11.42 -22.83
CA ASN A 188 11.68 -10.60 -21.64
C ASN A 188 10.54 -10.64 -20.60
N VAL A 189 9.79 -11.74 -20.55
CA VAL A 189 8.74 -11.99 -19.55
C VAL A 189 9.12 -13.19 -18.68
N THR A 190 9.07 -13.02 -17.37
CA THR A 190 9.34 -14.09 -16.38
C THR A 190 8.10 -14.95 -16.09
N ASP A 191 6.91 -14.36 -16.08
CA ASP A 191 5.64 -15.04 -15.76
C ASP A 191 4.71 -15.16 -16.98
N SER A 192 4.09 -16.32 -17.18
CA SER A 192 3.19 -16.58 -18.33
C SER A 192 3.86 -16.33 -19.68
N LYS A 193 5.03 -16.97 -19.86
CA LYS A 193 5.92 -16.91 -21.04
C LYS A 193 5.24 -17.32 -22.36
N TYR A 194 4.29 -18.26 -22.31
CA TYR A 194 3.52 -18.73 -23.45
C TYR A 194 2.06 -18.25 -23.36
N ARG A 195 1.53 -17.68 -24.44
CA ARG A 195 0.13 -17.20 -24.50
C ARG A 195 -0.55 -17.70 -25.76
N TRP A 196 -1.76 -18.22 -25.63
CA TRP A 196 -2.58 -18.58 -26.80
C TRP A 196 -2.90 -17.35 -27.66
N ALA A 197 -2.78 -17.50 -28.97
CA ALA A 197 -3.26 -16.50 -29.92
C ALA A 197 -4.80 -16.49 -29.93
N LYS A 198 -5.40 -15.37 -29.55
CA LYS A 198 -6.85 -15.21 -29.42
C LYS A 198 -7.40 -14.36 -30.55
N GLY A 199 -8.48 -14.81 -31.19
CA GLY A 199 -9.27 -13.98 -32.10
C GLY A 199 -10.27 -13.11 -31.33
N LEU A 200 -11.27 -12.58 -32.04
CA LEU A 200 -12.39 -11.82 -31.46
C LEU A 200 -13.15 -12.59 -30.36
N SER A 201 -13.20 -13.93 -30.45
CA SER A 201 -13.96 -14.78 -29.54
C SER A 201 -13.09 -15.72 -28.70
N SER A 202 -12.10 -16.39 -29.30
CA SER A 202 -11.48 -17.56 -28.68
C SER A 202 -10.24 -18.08 -29.45
N SER A 203 -9.51 -19.03 -28.85
CA SER A 203 -8.48 -19.86 -29.50
C SER A 203 -8.96 -21.30 -29.76
N HIS A 204 -10.12 -21.68 -29.22
CA HIS A 204 -10.66 -23.03 -29.29
C HIS A 204 -11.01 -23.44 -30.73
N LEU A 205 -11.06 -24.75 -30.97
CA LEU A 205 -11.54 -25.37 -32.20
C LEU A 205 -13.08 -25.34 -32.26
N ALA A 206 -13.66 -25.82 -33.36
CA ALA A 206 -15.11 -25.84 -33.55
C ALA A 206 -15.85 -26.69 -32.49
N ASP A 207 -15.21 -27.75 -31.99
CA ASP A 207 -15.71 -28.61 -30.90
C ASP A 207 -15.59 -27.96 -29.49
N GLY A 208 -14.93 -26.80 -29.41
CA GLY A 208 -14.70 -26.07 -28.17
C GLY A 208 -13.49 -26.54 -27.36
N GLU A 209 -12.62 -27.41 -27.91
CA GLU A 209 -11.37 -27.81 -27.29
C GLU A 209 -10.22 -26.85 -27.64
N LEU A 210 -9.22 -26.72 -26.78
CA LEU A 210 -7.98 -26.03 -27.14
C LEU A 210 -7.12 -26.94 -28.02
N PRO A 211 -6.38 -26.41 -29.00
CA PRO A 211 -5.48 -27.22 -29.80
C PRO A 211 -4.43 -27.96 -28.95
N VAL A 212 -4.28 -29.25 -29.20
CA VAL A 212 -3.19 -30.11 -28.71
C VAL A 212 -2.25 -30.35 -29.90
N THR A 213 -0.94 -30.42 -29.67
CA THR A 213 0.00 -30.73 -30.76
C THR A 213 0.35 -32.21 -30.79
N ILE A 214 0.40 -32.79 -31.98
CA ILE A 214 0.68 -34.22 -32.22
C ILE A 214 1.79 -34.30 -33.26
N ILE A 215 2.92 -34.91 -32.91
CA ILE A 215 4.12 -34.99 -33.74
C ILE A 215 4.56 -36.46 -33.87
N PRO A 216 4.11 -37.17 -34.92
CA PRO A 216 4.44 -38.58 -35.13
C PRO A 216 5.81 -38.74 -35.81
N ASN A 217 6.88 -38.31 -35.15
CA ASN A 217 8.25 -38.30 -35.72
C ASN A 217 9.11 -39.49 -35.27
N GLY A 218 8.53 -40.47 -34.57
CA GLY A 218 9.24 -41.63 -34.05
C GLY A 218 8.99 -42.92 -34.81
N LYS A 219 9.76 -43.96 -34.48
CA LYS A 219 9.51 -45.32 -34.98
C LYS A 219 8.14 -45.81 -34.48
N ASP A 220 7.47 -46.63 -35.29
CA ASP A 220 6.24 -47.30 -34.88
C ASP A 220 6.56 -48.44 -33.89
N ASN A 221 6.69 -48.07 -32.62
CA ASN A 221 6.95 -48.98 -31.51
C ASN A 221 5.76 -49.05 -30.53
N GLY A 222 4.61 -48.49 -30.93
CA GLY A 222 3.41 -48.43 -30.10
C GLY A 222 3.50 -47.50 -28.88
N GLN A 223 4.52 -46.63 -28.80
CA GLN A 223 4.69 -45.65 -27.72
C GLN A 223 4.50 -44.22 -28.20
N VAL A 224 3.97 -43.38 -27.32
CA VAL A 224 3.89 -41.93 -27.50
C VAL A 224 4.22 -41.19 -26.21
N TRP A 225 4.94 -40.08 -26.35
CA TRP A 225 5.50 -39.29 -25.25
C TRP A 225 4.66 -38.03 -25.04
N LEU A 226 4.18 -37.80 -23.82
CA LEU A 226 3.30 -36.69 -23.45
C LEU A 226 4.07 -35.68 -22.62
N SER A 227 4.13 -34.42 -23.05
CA SER A 227 4.85 -33.35 -22.34
C SER A 227 4.04 -32.04 -22.25
N GLU A 228 4.44 -31.15 -21.33
CA GLU A 228 3.80 -29.84 -21.17
C GLU A 228 4.16 -28.88 -22.33
N GLY A 229 3.15 -28.16 -22.82
CA GLY A 229 3.31 -27.11 -23.82
C GLY A 229 3.17 -27.59 -25.26
N ILE A 230 3.42 -26.67 -26.19
CA ILE A 230 3.34 -26.92 -27.64
C ILE A 230 4.74 -27.06 -28.25
N LEU A 231 5.68 -26.21 -27.84
CA LEU A 231 7.05 -26.21 -28.39
C LEU A 231 7.91 -27.40 -27.90
N LYS A 232 7.84 -27.74 -26.61
CA LYS A 232 8.66 -28.81 -26.03
C LYS A 232 8.47 -30.17 -26.72
N PRO A 233 7.22 -30.67 -26.92
CA PRO A 233 7.01 -31.95 -27.60
C PRO A 233 7.50 -31.93 -29.06
N PHE A 234 7.37 -30.79 -29.75
CA PHE A 234 7.91 -30.63 -31.09
C PHE A 234 9.44 -30.79 -31.10
N VAL A 235 10.15 -30.10 -30.21
CA VAL A 235 11.61 -30.23 -30.09
C VAL A 235 12.01 -31.65 -29.71
N ALA A 236 11.39 -32.23 -28.70
CA ALA A 236 11.69 -33.58 -28.26
C ALA A 236 11.49 -34.63 -29.37
N ALA A 237 10.40 -34.52 -30.14
CA ALA A 237 10.11 -35.41 -31.27
C ALA A 237 11.20 -35.37 -32.36
N HIS A 238 11.66 -34.18 -32.73
CA HIS A 238 12.70 -34.01 -33.75
C HIS A 238 14.10 -34.33 -33.27
N LYS A 239 14.41 -33.96 -32.02
CA LYS A 239 15.74 -34.18 -31.41
C LYS A 239 15.98 -35.67 -31.13
N HIS A 240 14.97 -36.37 -30.62
CA HIS A 240 15.11 -37.76 -30.15
C HIS A 240 14.47 -38.79 -31.08
N GLY A 241 13.79 -38.38 -32.15
CA GLY A 241 13.10 -39.29 -33.06
C GLY A 241 11.99 -40.09 -32.38
N ILE A 242 11.12 -39.39 -31.64
CA ILE A 242 10.01 -39.97 -30.87
C ILE A 242 8.66 -39.44 -31.35
N ASN A 243 7.59 -40.22 -31.12
CA ASN A 243 6.23 -39.73 -31.27
C ASN A 243 5.87 -38.91 -30.03
N ALA A 244 5.45 -37.66 -30.18
CA ALA A 244 5.15 -36.78 -29.06
C ALA A 244 3.77 -36.09 -29.16
N ILE A 245 3.14 -35.88 -28.01
CA ILE A 245 1.88 -35.15 -27.86
C ILE A 245 2.08 -34.05 -26.79
N GLY A 246 1.56 -32.87 -27.06
CA GLY A 246 1.72 -31.69 -26.20
C GLY A 246 0.44 -30.94 -25.92
N ALA A 247 0.17 -30.67 -24.64
CA ALA A 247 -0.94 -29.82 -24.21
C ALA A 247 -0.43 -28.61 -23.43
N ALA A 248 -0.99 -27.43 -23.72
CA ALA A 248 -0.67 -26.21 -22.99
C ALA A 248 -0.88 -26.39 -21.47
N GLY A 249 0.16 -26.14 -20.67
CA GLY A 249 0.09 -26.33 -19.22
C GLY A 249 -0.11 -27.77 -18.77
N GLY A 250 0.20 -28.78 -19.62
CA GLY A 250 0.05 -30.20 -19.32
C GLY A 250 -1.41 -30.65 -19.12
N HIS A 251 -2.40 -29.85 -19.54
CA HIS A 251 -3.82 -30.07 -19.27
C HIS A 251 -4.50 -30.89 -20.39
N PHE A 252 -4.17 -32.18 -20.49
CA PHE A 252 -4.71 -33.10 -21.51
C PHE A 252 -6.22 -33.33 -21.36
N SER A 253 -6.72 -33.39 -20.13
CA SER A 253 -8.16 -33.52 -19.82
C SER A 253 -9.01 -32.34 -20.32
N GLY A 254 -8.37 -31.21 -20.68
CA GLY A 254 -9.03 -30.06 -21.30
C GLY A 254 -9.41 -30.24 -22.78
N SER A 255 -8.83 -31.22 -23.47
CA SER A 255 -9.07 -31.52 -24.90
C SER A 255 -9.26 -33.04 -25.12
N PRO A 256 -10.30 -33.63 -24.51
CA PRO A 256 -10.42 -35.08 -24.40
C PRO A 256 -10.63 -35.80 -25.74
N ASN A 257 -11.30 -35.19 -26.73
CA ASN A 257 -11.53 -35.81 -28.03
C ASN A 257 -10.25 -35.85 -28.86
N GLN A 258 -9.51 -34.74 -28.93
CA GLN A 258 -8.20 -34.71 -29.59
C GLN A 258 -7.25 -35.74 -28.96
N VAL A 259 -7.14 -35.77 -27.63
CA VAL A 259 -6.24 -36.70 -26.94
C VAL A 259 -6.67 -38.15 -27.18
N LYS A 260 -7.96 -38.48 -27.05
CA LYS A 260 -8.47 -39.84 -27.29
C LYS A 260 -8.17 -40.33 -28.71
N ASN A 261 -8.34 -39.47 -29.71
CA ASN A 261 -8.04 -39.81 -31.10
C ASN A 261 -6.52 -39.96 -31.32
N ALA A 262 -5.73 -39.03 -30.78
CA ALA A 262 -4.27 -39.02 -30.94
C ALA A 262 -3.60 -40.25 -30.32
N ILE A 263 -4.10 -40.74 -29.18
CA ILE A 263 -3.51 -41.89 -28.47
C ILE A 263 -4.04 -43.25 -28.96
N ALA A 264 -5.04 -43.25 -29.86
CA ALA A 264 -5.78 -44.46 -30.21
C ALA A 264 -4.88 -45.58 -30.74
N SER A 265 -3.91 -45.23 -31.61
CA SER A 265 -2.95 -46.15 -32.23
C SER A 265 -1.82 -46.61 -31.29
N TYR A 266 -1.60 -45.93 -30.16
CA TYR A 266 -0.50 -46.24 -29.26
C TYR A 266 -0.94 -47.14 -28.10
N ARG A 267 -0.12 -48.12 -27.73
CA ARG A 267 -0.38 -49.05 -26.63
C ARG A 267 0.04 -48.46 -25.28
N GLN A 268 1.14 -47.71 -25.27
CA GLN A 268 1.77 -47.20 -24.06
C GLN A 268 2.01 -45.70 -24.15
N LEU A 269 1.66 -44.99 -23.09
CA LEU A 269 1.82 -43.55 -22.93
C LEU A 269 2.97 -43.28 -21.97
N ILE A 270 3.92 -42.44 -22.39
CA ILE A 270 5.08 -42.06 -21.58
C ILE A 270 4.92 -40.60 -21.21
N LEU A 271 4.61 -40.33 -19.94
CA LEU A 271 4.46 -38.98 -19.42
C LEU A 271 5.84 -38.38 -19.08
N CYS A 272 6.08 -37.15 -19.49
CA CYS A 272 7.33 -36.41 -19.28
C CYS A 272 7.04 -35.16 -18.43
N PRO A 273 7.16 -35.25 -17.09
CA PRO A 273 7.03 -34.09 -16.20
C PRO A 273 8.19 -33.11 -16.40
N ASP A 274 7.93 -31.83 -16.12
CA ASP A 274 8.94 -30.77 -16.18
C ASP A 274 9.90 -30.89 -14.98
N ALA A 275 11.11 -30.36 -15.16
CA ALA A 275 12.12 -30.32 -14.12
C ALA A 275 11.63 -29.55 -12.88
N GLY A 276 11.69 -30.22 -11.72
CA GLY A 276 11.24 -29.66 -10.45
C GLY A 276 9.74 -29.77 -10.16
N ASP A 277 8.95 -30.42 -11.03
CA ASP A 277 7.52 -30.64 -10.81
C ASP A 277 7.22 -31.35 -9.49
N ILE A 278 8.06 -32.32 -9.11
CA ILE A 278 7.91 -33.10 -7.86
C ILE A 278 7.94 -32.24 -6.59
N ASN A 279 8.54 -31.05 -6.64
CA ASN A 279 8.61 -30.14 -5.49
C ASN A 279 7.39 -29.22 -5.38
N ASN A 280 6.48 -29.23 -6.36
CA ASN A 280 5.33 -28.34 -6.39
C ASN A 280 4.01 -29.11 -6.17
N PRO A 281 3.40 -29.04 -4.96
CA PRO A 281 2.19 -29.79 -4.63
C PRO A 281 1.00 -29.49 -5.56
N GLN A 282 0.88 -28.26 -6.06
CA GLN A 282 -0.21 -27.90 -6.98
C GLN A 282 -0.03 -28.55 -8.35
N VAL A 283 1.22 -28.66 -8.82
CA VAL A 283 1.56 -29.35 -10.08
C VAL A 283 1.39 -30.85 -9.93
N MET A 284 1.78 -31.44 -8.79
CA MET A 284 1.54 -32.86 -8.51
C MET A 284 0.05 -33.21 -8.44
N LEU A 285 -0.79 -32.33 -7.88
CA LEU A 285 -2.25 -32.49 -7.91
C LEU A 285 -2.82 -32.44 -9.34
N ARG A 286 -2.27 -31.57 -10.21
CA ARG A 286 -2.61 -31.54 -11.64
C ARG A 286 -2.22 -32.86 -12.30
N TRP A 287 -0.97 -33.31 -12.14
CA TRP A 287 -0.51 -34.58 -12.71
C TRP A 287 -1.34 -35.77 -12.24
N SER A 288 -1.72 -35.82 -10.97
CA SER A 288 -2.62 -36.87 -10.45
C SER A 288 -3.97 -36.92 -11.20
N LYS A 289 -4.55 -35.77 -11.56
CA LYS A 289 -5.80 -35.71 -12.33
C LYS A 289 -5.60 -36.12 -13.79
N GLU A 290 -4.51 -35.67 -14.40
CA GLU A 290 -4.19 -35.98 -15.79
C GLU A 290 -3.86 -37.47 -15.98
N ILE A 291 -3.10 -38.06 -15.06
CA ILE A 291 -2.81 -39.50 -15.02
C ILE A 291 -4.12 -40.29 -14.94
N LYS A 292 -5.03 -39.95 -14.01
CA LYS A 292 -6.33 -40.60 -13.90
C LYS A 292 -7.17 -40.49 -15.17
N PHE A 293 -7.14 -39.33 -15.83
CA PHE A 293 -7.81 -39.13 -17.10
C PHE A 293 -7.23 -40.04 -18.18
N LEU A 294 -5.90 -40.09 -18.34
CA LEU A 294 -5.23 -40.93 -19.32
C LEU A 294 -5.47 -42.43 -19.07
N GLU A 295 -5.43 -42.87 -17.81
CA GLU A 295 -5.76 -44.24 -17.40
C GLU A 295 -7.23 -44.57 -17.70
N SER A 296 -8.15 -43.63 -17.53
CA SER A 296 -9.58 -43.82 -17.86
C SER A 296 -9.84 -44.06 -19.35
N LEU A 297 -8.90 -43.71 -20.23
CA LEU A 297 -8.94 -44.02 -21.66
C LEU A 297 -8.46 -45.44 -22.00
N GLY A 298 -8.13 -46.25 -20.98
CA GLY A 298 -7.77 -47.67 -21.12
C GLY A 298 -6.36 -47.92 -21.64
N LYS A 299 -5.45 -46.95 -21.48
CA LYS A 299 -4.05 -47.04 -21.94
C LYS A 299 -3.10 -47.20 -20.74
N SER A 300 -1.98 -47.90 -20.95
CA SER A 300 -0.93 -48.04 -19.94
C SER A 300 -0.09 -46.76 -19.89
N VAL A 301 0.06 -46.16 -18.70
CA VAL A 301 0.84 -44.94 -18.47
C VAL A 301 2.12 -45.28 -17.71
N LEU A 302 3.27 -44.82 -18.22
CA LEU A 302 4.55 -44.77 -17.52
C LEU A 302 5.02 -43.31 -17.42
N VAL A 303 5.93 -43.02 -16.50
CA VAL A 303 6.54 -41.71 -16.33
C VAL A 303 8.03 -41.80 -16.65
N ALA A 304 8.51 -40.95 -17.54
CA ALA A 304 9.93 -40.81 -17.85
C ALA A 304 10.62 -39.97 -16.77
N PHE A 305 11.60 -40.56 -16.08
CA PHE A 305 12.32 -39.93 -14.98
C PHE A 305 13.83 -40.13 -15.14
N TRP A 306 14.57 -39.03 -15.31
CA TRP A 306 16.04 -39.03 -15.44
C TRP A 306 16.71 -38.31 -14.26
N GLY A 307 15.98 -38.11 -13.17
CA GLY A 307 16.46 -37.42 -11.97
C GLY A 307 16.16 -35.93 -11.92
N GLN A 308 15.20 -35.43 -12.71
CA GLN A 308 14.83 -34.02 -12.88
C GLN A 308 14.09 -33.42 -11.66
N LYS A 309 14.79 -33.31 -10.52
CA LYS A 309 14.20 -32.97 -9.22
C LYS A 309 14.07 -31.48 -8.96
N THR A 310 14.85 -30.63 -9.60
CA THR A 310 14.93 -29.19 -9.36
C THR A 310 14.68 -28.42 -10.65
N LYS A 311 14.45 -27.09 -10.54
CA LYS A 311 14.27 -26.23 -11.72
C LYS A 311 15.56 -25.96 -12.50
N ASP A 312 16.70 -26.38 -11.95
CA ASP A 312 18.01 -26.26 -12.59
C ASP A 312 18.34 -27.51 -13.42
N ASP A 313 17.52 -28.55 -13.35
CA ASP A 313 17.65 -29.76 -14.17
C ASP A 313 17.00 -29.55 -15.55
N ASP A 314 17.47 -30.31 -16.55
CA ASP A 314 17.01 -30.20 -17.94
C ASP A 314 15.61 -30.84 -18.14
N ASP A 315 14.78 -30.16 -18.94
CA ASP A 315 13.52 -30.71 -19.48
C ASP A 315 13.75 -31.71 -20.63
N ILE A 316 12.69 -32.41 -21.09
CA ILE A 316 12.78 -33.41 -22.17
C ILE A 316 13.29 -32.85 -23.51
N ASP A 317 13.05 -31.56 -23.79
CA ASP A 317 13.60 -30.88 -24.97
C ASP A 317 15.07 -30.46 -24.81
N GLU A 318 15.59 -30.46 -23.58
CA GLU A 318 16.92 -29.95 -23.23
C GLU A 318 17.94 -31.09 -23.07
N ILE A 319 17.54 -32.27 -22.59
CA ILE A 319 18.43 -33.43 -22.44
C ILE A 319 19.08 -33.88 -23.77
N GLY A 320 20.31 -34.39 -23.70
CA GLY A 320 21.11 -34.76 -24.87
C GLY A 320 20.76 -36.10 -25.51
N ASN A 321 20.34 -37.10 -24.73
CA ASN A 321 19.91 -38.43 -25.20
C ASN A 321 18.89 -39.05 -24.22
N LEU A 322 18.24 -40.13 -24.63
CA LEU A 322 17.22 -40.83 -23.84
C LEU A 322 17.77 -41.99 -22.99
N GLU A 323 19.09 -42.25 -22.99
CA GLU A 323 19.67 -43.43 -22.33
C GLU A 323 19.59 -43.38 -20.79
N SER A 324 19.51 -42.17 -20.23
CA SER A 324 19.45 -41.91 -18.78
C SER A 324 18.03 -41.96 -18.20
N ILE A 325 17.01 -42.20 -19.04
CA ILE A 325 15.61 -42.19 -18.61
C ILE A 325 15.23 -43.53 -17.99
N GLU A 326 14.84 -43.50 -16.72
CA GLU A 326 14.14 -44.58 -16.04
C GLU A 326 12.62 -44.44 -16.22
N PHE A 327 11.93 -45.53 -16.53
CA PHE A 327 10.47 -45.54 -16.62
C PHE A 327 9.86 -46.02 -15.31
N ILE A 328 9.25 -45.09 -14.57
CA ILE A 328 8.59 -45.37 -13.30
C ILE A 328 7.07 -45.43 -13.46
N THR A 329 6.40 -46.10 -12.53
CA THR A 329 4.94 -46.15 -12.51
C THR A 329 4.35 -44.80 -12.04
N PRO A 330 3.10 -44.48 -12.42
CA PRO A 330 2.42 -43.29 -11.91
C PRO A 330 2.36 -43.24 -10.39
N SER A 331 2.22 -44.38 -9.72
CA SER A 331 2.22 -44.45 -8.25
C SER A 331 3.57 -44.06 -7.66
N GLN A 332 4.67 -44.58 -8.19
CA GLN A 332 6.03 -44.20 -7.77
C GLN A 332 6.30 -42.71 -7.99
N PHE A 333 5.89 -42.16 -9.15
CA PHE A 333 6.02 -40.72 -9.42
C PHE A 333 5.22 -39.86 -8.44
N LEU A 334 3.96 -40.23 -8.18
CA LEU A 334 3.12 -39.53 -7.21
C LEU A 334 3.68 -39.66 -5.79
N GLU A 335 4.35 -40.75 -5.45
CA GLU A 335 5.07 -40.92 -4.18
C GLU A 335 6.33 -40.05 -4.10
N MET A 336 7.08 -39.86 -5.19
CA MET A 336 8.23 -38.95 -5.21
C MET A 336 7.82 -37.49 -4.99
N GLY A 337 6.63 -37.08 -5.48
CA GLY A 337 6.06 -35.76 -5.23
C GLY A 337 5.30 -35.62 -3.92
N LYS A 338 5.13 -36.72 -3.15
CA LYS A 338 4.90 -36.61 -1.71
C LYS A 338 6.25 -36.20 -1.14
N SER A 339 6.53 -34.89 -1.13
CA SER A 339 7.50 -34.33 -0.19
C SER A 339 7.25 -35.04 1.13
N ASP A 340 8.26 -35.73 1.67
CA ASP A 340 8.16 -36.45 2.94
C ASP A 340 7.27 -35.60 3.84
N PRO A 341 6.00 -36.00 4.06
CA PRO A 341 5.01 -35.10 4.58
C PRO A 341 5.57 -34.80 5.94
N LEU A 342 6.07 -33.56 6.08
CA LEU A 342 6.68 -33.06 7.30
C LEU A 342 5.98 -33.75 8.44
N PRO A 343 6.69 -34.58 9.24
CA PRO A 343 6.06 -35.43 10.24
C PRO A 343 5.01 -34.60 10.93
N PHE A 344 3.83 -35.13 11.23
CA PHE A 344 2.72 -34.38 11.84
C PHE A 344 3.21 -33.29 12.84
N TRP A 345 4.24 -33.61 13.61
CA TRP A 345 5.09 -32.75 14.44
C TRP A 345 5.70 -31.48 13.80
N GLU A 346 6.29 -31.50 12.61
CA GLU A 346 6.74 -30.31 11.88
C GLU A 346 5.57 -29.45 11.39
N ARG A 347 4.40 -30.02 11.06
CA ARG A 347 3.20 -29.22 10.75
C ARG A 347 2.67 -28.50 11.99
N VAL A 348 2.63 -29.17 13.14
CA VAL A 348 2.30 -28.59 14.44
C VAL A 348 3.34 -27.53 14.84
N LYS A 349 4.65 -27.81 14.73
CA LYS A 349 5.74 -26.85 14.97
C LYS A 349 5.66 -25.62 14.06
N ARG A 350 5.28 -25.78 12.79
CA ARG A 350 5.11 -24.66 11.84
C ARG A 350 3.85 -23.85 12.11
N LEU A 351 2.75 -24.46 12.54
CA LEU A 351 1.56 -23.74 13.01
C LEU A 351 1.89 -22.88 14.25
N VAL A 352 2.58 -23.46 15.23
CA VAL A 352 3.09 -22.76 16.42
C VAL A 352 4.10 -21.66 16.03
N ALA A 353 5.00 -21.92 15.07
CA ALA A 353 5.97 -20.92 14.58
C ALA A 353 5.32 -19.79 13.75
N LYS A 354 4.21 -20.09 13.04
CA LYS A 354 3.43 -19.13 12.26
C LYS A 354 2.59 -18.23 13.17
N ASP A 355 2.08 -18.78 14.27
CA ASP A 355 1.46 -17.98 15.35
C ASP A 355 2.50 -17.19 16.16
N ARG A 356 3.71 -17.73 16.39
CA ARG A 356 4.86 -16.94 16.90
C ARG A 356 5.29 -15.83 15.95
N LYS A 357 5.25 -16.01 14.63
CA LYS A 357 5.50 -14.92 13.65
C LYS A 357 4.41 -13.84 13.66
N LYS A 358 3.21 -14.15 14.17
CA LYS A 358 2.14 -13.17 14.45
C LYS A 358 2.27 -12.50 15.81
N ALA A 359 3.07 -13.04 16.73
CA ALA A 359 3.52 -12.25 17.88
C ALA A 359 4.37 -11.11 17.32
N LYS A 360 3.79 -9.90 17.32
CA LYS A 360 4.46 -8.66 16.90
C LYS A 360 5.84 -8.67 17.56
N LYS A 361 6.91 -8.45 16.78
CA LYS A 361 8.21 -8.08 17.37
C LYS A 361 7.91 -7.03 18.44
N PRO A 362 8.33 -7.23 19.70
CA PRO A 362 8.10 -6.23 20.73
C PRO A 362 8.64 -4.89 20.21
N LEU A 363 7.82 -3.85 20.30
CA LEU A 363 8.26 -2.52 19.89
C LEU A 363 9.48 -2.16 20.74
N PRO A 364 10.50 -1.52 20.14
CA PRO A 364 11.66 -1.14 20.90
C PRO A 364 11.24 -0.12 21.97
N LEU A 365 11.75 -0.29 23.20
CA LEU A 365 11.45 0.61 24.31
C LEU A 365 11.75 2.06 23.90
N PRO A 366 10.94 3.05 24.34
CA PRO A 366 11.24 4.46 24.13
C PRO A 366 12.67 4.79 24.54
N LEU A 367 13.32 5.74 23.86
CA LEU A 367 14.63 6.21 24.29
C LEU A 367 14.51 6.70 25.74
N PRO A 368 15.27 6.12 26.69
CA PRO A 368 15.20 6.56 28.07
C PRO A 368 15.71 8.01 28.14
N THR A 369 14.88 8.90 28.69
CA THR A 369 15.33 10.26 29.02
C THR A 369 16.43 10.14 30.06
N LYS A 370 17.64 10.58 29.73
CA LYS A 370 18.81 10.40 30.60
C LYS A 370 18.82 11.40 31.76
N ARG A 371 18.07 12.50 31.63
CA ARG A 371 17.94 13.56 32.64
C ARG A 371 16.52 13.62 33.17
N GLU A 372 16.40 13.55 34.50
CA GLU A 372 15.12 13.74 35.16
C GLU A 372 14.70 15.21 35.12
N PRO A 373 13.43 15.52 34.78
CA PRO A 373 12.94 16.88 34.75
C PRO A 373 12.80 17.44 36.16
N LYS A 374 13.15 18.72 36.36
CA LYS A 374 12.87 19.42 37.61
C LYS A 374 11.36 19.60 37.78
N ILE A 375 10.80 18.95 38.80
CA ILE A 375 9.38 19.08 39.13
C ILE A 375 9.13 20.43 39.79
N TYR A 376 8.05 21.11 39.39
CA TYR A 376 7.67 22.42 39.93
C TYR A 376 6.15 22.57 40.09
N ASP A 377 5.72 23.45 41.00
CA ASP A 377 4.30 23.82 41.12
C ASP A 377 3.89 24.77 40.00
N ARG A 378 2.73 24.55 39.39
CA ARG A 378 2.26 25.37 38.26
C ARG A 378 2.30 26.88 38.53
N SER A 379 2.07 27.33 39.76
CA SER A 379 2.14 28.74 40.13
C SER A 379 3.53 29.37 39.94
N GLU A 380 4.59 28.57 39.97
CA GLU A 380 5.98 29.01 39.81
C GLU A 380 6.43 29.09 38.35
N ARG A 381 5.62 28.62 37.38
CA ARG A 381 6.02 28.46 35.97
C ARG A 381 6.70 29.69 35.38
N LEU A 382 6.06 30.85 35.48
CA LEU A 382 6.58 32.10 34.90
C LEU A 382 7.89 32.54 35.56
N SER A 383 8.04 32.29 36.87
CA SER A 383 9.27 32.62 37.59
C SER A 383 10.44 31.72 37.16
N LEU A 384 10.17 30.44 36.90
CA LEU A 384 11.18 29.51 36.38
C LEU A 384 11.59 29.90 34.97
N TRP A 385 10.62 30.20 34.10
CA TRP A 385 10.86 30.74 32.76
C TRP A 385 11.68 32.03 32.78
N ALA A 386 11.43 32.91 33.75
CA ALA A 386 12.21 34.13 33.95
C ALA A 386 13.66 33.85 34.37
N SER A 387 13.91 32.82 35.18
CA SER A 387 15.25 32.50 35.69
C SER A 387 16.19 31.80 34.70
N GLY A 388 15.68 30.90 33.85
CA GLY A 388 16.52 30.10 32.95
C GLY A 388 16.68 30.72 31.56
N LYS A 389 17.80 30.43 30.88
CA LYS A 389 18.07 30.96 29.53
C LYS A 389 17.42 30.11 28.43
N TYR A 390 17.60 28.79 28.50
CA TYR A 390 17.06 27.83 27.55
C TYR A 390 16.30 26.78 28.34
N ILE A 391 14.99 26.72 28.18
CA ILE A 391 14.12 25.85 29.01
C ILE A 391 13.27 24.98 28.09
N LEU A 392 13.18 23.68 28.40
CA LEU A 392 12.16 22.79 27.88
C LEU A 392 11.13 22.49 28.97
N ASP A 393 9.91 22.98 28.78
CA ASP A 393 8.78 22.72 29.65
C ASP A 393 7.95 21.53 29.16
N THR A 394 8.20 20.38 29.79
CA THR A 394 7.54 19.08 29.51
C THR A 394 6.25 18.84 30.27
N SER A 395 5.68 19.88 30.89
CA SER A 395 4.40 19.75 31.58
C SER A 395 3.31 19.16 30.68
N PRO A 396 2.41 18.30 31.19
CA PRO A 396 1.43 17.58 30.37
C PRO A 396 0.57 18.49 29.48
N THR A 397 0.07 17.95 28.38
CA THR A 397 -0.88 18.65 27.50
C THR A 397 -2.12 19.06 28.29
N GLY A 398 -2.48 20.35 28.24
CA GLY A 398 -3.59 20.92 29.02
C GLY A 398 -3.20 21.50 30.38
N SER A 399 -1.94 21.42 30.80
CA SER A 399 -1.41 22.04 32.03
C SER A 399 -1.38 23.58 32.01
N GLY A 400 -1.73 24.22 30.89
CA GLY A 400 -1.80 25.68 30.75
C GLY A 400 -0.55 26.36 30.19
N LYS A 401 0.41 25.62 29.60
CA LYS A 401 1.66 26.20 29.03
C LYS A 401 1.40 27.38 28.09
N SER A 402 0.65 27.17 27.01
CA SER A 402 0.33 28.22 26.02
C SER A 402 -0.46 29.38 26.64
N TYR A 403 -1.27 29.10 27.67
CA TYR A 403 -2.04 30.12 28.39
C TYR A 403 -1.11 31.04 29.22
N ASP A 404 -0.14 30.46 29.92
CA ASP A 404 0.86 31.21 30.68
C ASP A 404 1.86 31.92 29.75
N ALA A 405 2.18 31.34 28.59
CA ALA A 405 2.96 32.01 27.53
C ALA A 405 2.28 33.32 27.09
N GLY A 406 0.96 33.32 26.87
CA GLY A 406 0.22 34.54 26.54
C GLY A 406 0.14 35.57 27.67
N LYS A 407 0.33 35.16 28.94
CA LYS A 407 0.41 36.07 30.09
C LYS A 407 1.78 36.69 30.29
N ALA A 408 2.82 36.07 29.75
CA ALA A 408 4.18 36.56 29.88
C ALA A 408 4.32 37.95 29.24
N THR A 409 5.20 38.75 29.86
CA THR A 409 5.60 40.07 29.38
C THR A 409 7.12 40.09 29.18
N PRO A 410 7.64 40.94 28.30
CA PRO A 410 9.09 41.08 28.13
C PRO A 410 9.80 41.38 29.45
N GLU A 411 9.21 42.24 30.31
CA GLU A 411 9.75 42.61 31.61
C GLU A 411 9.86 41.41 32.56
N MET A 412 8.82 40.56 32.61
CA MET A 412 8.86 39.31 33.39
C MET A 412 9.97 38.37 32.94
N MET A 413 10.27 38.37 31.64
CA MET A 413 11.27 37.48 31.04
C MET A 413 12.66 38.10 30.96
N GLY A 414 12.84 39.37 31.35
CA GLY A 414 14.12 40.07 31.26
C GLY A 414 14.60 40.31 29.82
N VAL A 415 13.67 40.53 28.88
CA VAL A 415 13.92 40.74 27.44
C VAL A 415 13.20 42.01 26.97
N THR A 416 13.55 42.52 25.78
CA THR A 416 12.88 43.70 25.19
C THR A 416 11.61 43.34 24.46
N ASP A 417 11.59 42.18 23.80
CA ASP A 417 10.52 41.72 22.92
C ASP A 417 10.33 40.21 23.10
N LEU A 418 9.08 39.74 22.98
CA LEU A 418 8.71 38.33 23.22
C LEU A 418 7.91 37.76 22.06
N PHE A 419 8.45 36.75 21.39
CA PHE A 419 7.83 36.13 20.22
C PHE A 419 7.29 34.76 20.55
N TYR A 420 6.00 34.56 20.34
CA TYR A 420 5.36 33.26 20.41
C TYR A 420 5.38 32.59 19.03
N ILE A 421 6.12 31.50 18.91
CA ILE A 421 6.39 30.82 17.65
C ILE A 421 5.52 29.57 17.54
N THR A 422 4.77 29.46 16.45
CA THR A 422 3.87 28.33 16.19
C THR A 422 3.77 28.02 14.69
N SER A 423 3.49 26.77 14.33
CA SER A 423 3.27 26.35 12.95
C SER A 423 1.94 26.84 12.36
N ASP A 424 0.98 27.27 13.19
CA ASP A 424 -0.33 27.75 12.75
C ASP A 424 -0.75 29.07 13.44
N PRO A 425 -0.04 30.18 13.18
CA PRO A 425 -0.21 31.42 13.94
C PRO A 425 -1.62 32.02 13.84
N ARG A 426 -2.32 31.81 12.73
CA ARG A 426 -3.66 32.36 12.46
C ARG A 426 -4.77 31.66 13.24
N ASN A 427 -4.52 30.46 13.74
CA ASN A 427 -5.53 29.60 14.35
C ASN A 427 -5.23 29.32 15.82
N THR A 428 -4.50 30.22 16.49
CA THR A 428 -4.21 30.14 17.92
C THR A 428 -5.50 30.28 18.73
N THR A 429 -5.91 29.20 19.40
CA THR A 429 -7.19 29.14 20.15
C THR A 429 -7.08 29.53 21.63
N THR A 430 -5.88 29.90 22.09
CA THR A 430 -5.62 30.24 23.49
C THR A 430 -6.05 31.69 23.78
N PRO A 431 -6.94 31.94 24.77
CA PRO A 431 -7.48 33.28 25.01
C PRO A 431 -6.43 34.36 25.29
N THR A 432 -5.36 34.05 26.01
CA THR A 432 -4.31 35.02 26.40
C THR A 432 -3.38 35.41 25.24
N LEU A 433 -3.43 34.69 24.12
CA LEU A 433 -2.66 34.97 22.91
C LEU A 433 -3.50 35.68 21.84
N LYS A 434 -4.83 35.77 22.02
CA LYS A 434 -5.75 36.27 20.98
C LYS A 434 -5.49 37.71 20.55
N ASP A 435 -5.01 38.54 21.48
CA ASP A 435 -4.76 39.96 21.25
C ASP A 435 -3.31 40.25 20.81
N TRP A 436 -2.47 39.23 20.69
CA TRP A 436 -1.10 39.41 20.23
C TRP A 436 -1.08 39.61 18.70
N PRO A 437 -0.38 40.63 18.18
CA PRO A 437 -0.28 40.86 16.75
C PRO A 437 0.43 39.69 16.07
N ILE A 438 -0.07 39.29 14.90
CA ILE A 438 0.52 38.22 14.10
C ILE A 438 1.53 38.83 13.13
N LEU A 439 2.77 38.33 13.17
CA LEU A 439 3.76 38.56 12.13
C LEU A 439 3.39 37.74 10.89
N GLU A 440 2.46 38.29 10.11
CA GLU A 440 1.87 37.61 8.96
C GLU A 440 2.89 37.29 7.86
N GLY A 441 2.69 36.13 7.23
CA GLY A 441 3.36 35.77 5.98
C GLY A 441 2.68 36.40 4.78
N ARG A 442 3.35 36.44 3.62
CA ARG A 442 2.74 36.91 2.37
C ARG A 442 1.68 35.92 1.89
N HIS A 443 0.50 36.38 1.47
CA HIS A 443 -0.57 35.54 0.93
C HIS A 443 -1.36 36.24 -0.18
N ALA A 444 -1.88 35.41 -1.11
CA ALA A 444 -2.77 35.83 -2.19
C ALA A 444 -4.26 35.89 -1.77
N GLY A 445 -4.53 35.80 -0.47
CA GLY A 445 -5.87 35.79 0.10
C GLY A 445 -6.10 34.58 1.00
N LEU A 446 -7.08 34.71 1.88
CA LEU A 446 -7.42 33.73 2.91
C LEU A 446 -8.88 33.27 2.72
N TYR A 447 -9.22 32.16 3.34
CA TYR A 447 -10.60 31.71 3.46
C TYR A 447 -10.81 31.07 4.83
N ARG A 448 -12.06 31.08 5.30
CA ARG A 448 -12.48 30.30 6.47
C ARG A 448 -12.93 28.93 6.00
N ASN A 449 -12.35 27.88 6.55
CA ASN A 449 -12.86 26.53 6.31
C ASN A 449 -14.09 26.24 7.19
N GLU A 450 -14.62 25.04 7.07
CA GLU A 450 -15.84 24.59 7.74
C GLU A 450 -15.69 24.51 9.27
N LEU A 451 -14.45 24.45 9.76
CA LEU A 451 -14.09 24.49 11.19
C LEU A 451 -13.86 25.92 11.70
N GLY A 452 -14.09 26.94 10.87
CA GLY A 452 -13.87 28.35 11.19
C GLY A 452 -12.40 28.80 11.15
N GLU A 453 -11.49 27.91 10.77
CA GLU A 453 -10.05 28.18 10.70
C GLU A 453 -9.71 29.02 9.48
N ILE A 454 -8.75 29.93 9.65
CA ILE A 454 -8.24 30.78 8.57
C ILE A 454 -7.11 30.04 7.85
N ARG A 455 -7.32 29.79 6.55
CA ARG A 455 -6.38 29.06 5.68
C ARG A 455 -6.04 29.88 4.43
N THR A 456 -4.85 29.63 3.89
CA THR A 456 -4.36 30.31 2.67
C THR A 456 -5.03 29.74 1.42
N ARG A 457 -5.49 30.61 0.50
CA ARG A 457 -6.04 30.17 -0.80
C ARG A 457 -4.96 29.61 -1.73
N LYS A 458 -5.33 28.65 -2.58
CA LYS A 458 -4.44 28.10 -3.61
C LYS A 458 -4.34 29.03 -4.82
N ARG A 459 -3.21 28.95 -5.54
CA ARG A 459 -2.91 29.74 -6.75
C ARG A 459 -3.99 29.65 -7.85
N LYS A 460 -4.67 28.51 -7.99
CA LYS A 460 -5.74 28.29 -9.00
C LYS A 460 -7.12 28.81 -8.58
N GLU A 461 -7.28 29.15 -7.31
CA GLU A 461 -8.55 29.55 -6.70
C GLU A 461 -8.55 31.05 -6.31
N SER A 462 -7.55 31.81 -6.78
CA SER A 462 -7.28 33.20 -6.37
C SER A 462 -8.10 34.26 -7.11
N LEU A 463 -9.24 33.90 -7.70
CA LEU A 463 -10.19 34.86 -8.27
C LEU A 463 -11.45 34.84 -7.42
N ASP A 464 -11.70 35.89 -6.63
CA ASP A 464 -12.53 36.99 -7.11
C ASP A 464 -12.68 38.11 -6.06
N ARG A 465 -13.02 39.28 -6.57
CA ARG A 465 -13.30 40.52 -5.83
C ARG A 465 -14.48 40.28 -4.87
N PHE A 466 -14.44 40.94 -3.70
CA PHE A 466 -15.39 40.86 -2.58
C PHE A 466 -15.15 39.73 -1.58
N GLN A 467 -14.04 39.85 -0.85
CA GLN A 467 -13.84 39.18 0.44
C GLN A 467 -13.83 40.23 1.56
N GLU A 468 -14.26 39.83 2.76
CA GLU A 468 -14.06 40.57 4.01
C GLU A 468 -12.65 41.18 4.02
N LYS A 469 -12.51 42.43 4.52
CA LYS A 469 -11.24 43.18 4.49
C LYS A 469 -10.06 42.34 5.01
N ASP A 470 -10.29 41.52 6.03
CA ASP A 470 -9.26 40.73 6.70
C ASP A 470 -8.88 39.42 5.97
N LEU A 471 -9.62 39.03 4.93
CA LEU A 471 -9.34 37.83 4.13
C LEU A 471 -8.69 38.16 2.77
N ARG A 472 -8.57 39.45 2.42
CA ARG A 472 -7.95 39.90 1.17
C ARG A 472 -6.47 39.54 1.12
N ALA A 473 -5.92 39.50 -0.09
CA ALA A 473 -4.48 39.35 -0.27
C ALA A 473 -3.73 40.48 0.43
N ASN A 474 -2.73 40.17 1.26
CA ASN A 474 -1.90 41.20 1.87
C ASN A 474 -0.72 41.62 0.98
N CYS A 475 -0.40 40.82 -0.03
CA CYS A 475 0.73 41.02 -0.93
C CYS A 475 0.30 40.89 -2.40
N ALA A 476 0.84 41.75 -3.26
CA ALA A 476 0.63 41.70 -4.70
C ALA A 476 1.56 40.72 -5.42
N ARG A 477 2.64 40.27 -4.77
CA ARG A 477 3.66 39.37 -5.35
C ARG A 477 3.91 38.05 -4.57
N PRO A 478 2.91 37.41 -3.95
CA PRO A 478 3.14 36.27 -3.07
C PRO A 478 3.66 35.04 -3.83
N PHE A 479 3.30 34.85 -5.10
CA PHE A 479 3.74 33.68 -5.87
C PHE A 479 5.19 33.79 -6.31
N THR A 480 5.67 34.98 -6.68
CA THR A 480 7.09 35.20 -7.01
C THR A 480 8.00 34.87 -5.83
N HIS A 481 7.62 35.31 -4.62
CA HIS A 481 8.37 34.97 -3.40
C HIS A 481 8.37 33.45 -3.11
N ALA A 482 7.24 32.78 -3.32
CA ALA A 482 7.14 31.33 -3.13
C ALA A 482 7.96 30.56 -4.17
N ALA A 483 7.98 31.03 -5.42
CA ALA A 483 8.77 30.45 -6.51
C ALA A 483 10.28 30.49 -6.19
N LEU A 484 10.82 31.65 -5.80
CA LEU A 484 12.24 31.76 -5.41
C LEU A 484 12.59 30.89 -4.21
N ALA A 485 11.71 30.83 -3.19
CA ALA A 485 11.91 29.95 -2.05
C ALA A 485 11.98 28.47 -2.45
N ASN A 486 11.15 28.04 -3.42
CA ASN A 486 11.20 26.68 -3.98
C ASN A 486 12.48 26.41 -4.80
N GLN A 487 13.14 27.45 -5.29
CA GLN A 487 14.49 27.36 -5.89
C GLN A 487 15.61 27.34 -4.85
N ASN A 488 15.26 27.30 -3.55
CA ASN A 488 16.19 27.43 -2.42
C ASN A 488 16.96 28.76 -2.43
N ILE A 489 16.37 29.81 -3.03
CA ILE A 489 16.90 31.17 -3.02
C ILE A 489 16.27 31.91 -1.85
N SER A 490 17.11 32.51 -1.00
CA SER A 490 16.72 32.98 0.33
C SER A 490 15.73 34.15 0.32
N HIS A 491 15.10 34.42 1.47
CA HIS A 491 14.17 35.54 1.68
C HIS A 491 14.87 36.88 1.99
N GLY A 492 16.15 37.03 1.64
CA GLY A 492 16.99 38.19 1.96
C GLY A 492 16.87 39.34 0.95
N ILE A 493 18.00 39.73 0.37
CA ILE A 493 18.15 40.87 -0.56
C ILE A 493 17.15 40.77 -1.72
N GLU A 494 16.87 39.55 -2.21
CA GLU A 494 15.94 39.26 -3.30
C GLU A 494 14.50 39.65 -2.94
N SER A 495 14.11 39.44 -1.67
CA SER A 495 12.79 39.87 -1.19
C SER A 495 12.67 41.40 -1.18
N SER A 496 13.77 42.10 -0.86
CA SER A 496 13.83 43.56 -0.97
C SER A 496 13.71 44.00 -2.43
N THR A 497 14.40 43.37 -3.37
CA THR A 497 14.30 43.66 -4.82
C THR A 497 12.87 43.48 -5.33
N ILE A 498 12.21 42.37 -4.99
CA ILE A 498 10.80 42.14 -5.37
C ILE A 498 9.88 43.24 -4.84
N CYS A 499 10.08 43.66 -3.58
CA CYS A 499 9.25 44.69 -2.97
C CYS A 499 9.53 46.06 -3.58
N LYS A 500 10.81 46.43 -3.76
CA LYS A 500 11.24 47.71 -4.33
C LYS A 500 10.74 47.90 -5.77
N GLY A 501 10.76 46.84 -6.58
CA GLY A 501 10.21 46.86 -7.94
C GLY A 501 8.69 46.76 -8.02
N CYS A 502 7.96 46.70 -6.90
CA CYS A 502 6.50 46.58 -6.90
C CYS A 502 5.82 47.93 -7.14
N GLN A 503 4.86 47.98 -8.08
CA GLN A 503 4.05 49.17 -8.33
C GLN A 503 3.22 49.65 -7.13
N PHE A 504 3.00 48.79 -6.14
CA PHE A 504 2.21 49.08 -4.93
C PHE A 504 3.07 49.39 -3.69
N LEU A 505 4.38 49.59 -3.84
CA LEU A 505 5.32 49.74 -2.72
C LEU A 505 4.89 50.82 -1.70
N GLU A 506 4.60 52.03 -2.15
CA GLU A 506 4.20 53.17 -1.30
C GLU A 506 2.89 52.90 -0.58
N LEU A 507 1.91 52.34 -1.30
CA LEU A 507 0.61 51.99 -0.74
C LEU A 507 0.72 50.85 0.28
N CYS A 508 1.61 49.88 0.04
CA CYS A 508 1.89 48.77 0.94
C CYS A 508 2.61 49.20 2.21
N ARG A 509 3.54 50.16 2.12
CA ARG A 509 4.22 50.78 3.26
C ARG A 509 3.28 51.64 4.10
N SER A 510 2.37 52.36 3.46
CA SER A 510 1.39 53.22 4.15
C SER A 510 0.12 52.52 4.59
N GLY A 511 -0.13 51.29 4.12
CA GLY A 511 -1.36 50.51 4.33
C GLY A 511 -2.64 51.14 3.80
N LYS A 512 -2.52 52.11 2.88
CA LYS A 512 -3.66 52.84 2.30
C LYS A 512 -4.21 52.19 1.03
N GLY A 513 -3.57 51.13 0.52
CA GLY A 513 -4.01 50.41 -0.68
C GLY A 513 -4.61 49.03 -0.39
N ASP A 514 -4.87 48.27 -1.46
CA ASP A 514 -5.42 46.91 -1.38
C ASP A 514 -4.46 45.88 -0.78
N TYR A 515 -3.17 46.20 -0.73
CA TYR A 515 -2.10 45.37 -0.17
C TYR A 515 -1.40 46.15 0.95
N ASP A 516 -1.17 45.51 2.09
CA ASP A 516 -0.68 46.16 3.31
C ASP A 516 0.37 45.33 4.06
N TYR A 517 0.96 44.31 3.42
CA TYR A 517 1.94 43.40 4.03
C TYR A 517 3.09 44.13 4.73
N LEU A 518 3.73 45.12 4.08
CA LEU A 518 4.90 45.80 4.65
C LEU A 518 4.53 46.63 5.87
N GLN A 519 3.40 47.34 5.84
CA GLN A 519 2.92 48.09 7.00
C GLN A 519 2.58 47.16 8.16
N LYS A 520 1.77 46.10 7.92
CA LYS A 520 1.41 45.13 8.96
C LYS A 520 2.63 44.45 9.56
N ARG A 521 3.62 44.11 8.73
CA ARG A 521 4.89 43.54 9.19
C ARG A 521 5.66 44.52 10.08
N ALA A 522 5.76 45.79 9.70
CA ALA A 522 6.43 46.81 10.52
C ALA A 522 5.74 46.99 11.88
N ILE A 523 4.41 47.15 11.89
CA ILE A 523 3.62 47.27 13.13
C ILE A 523 3.80 46.06 14.03
N ALA A 524 3.77 44.84 13.47
CA ALA A 524 3.97 43.62 14.24
C ALA A 524 5.38 43.56 14.86
N LEU A 525 6.43 43.93 14.12
CA LEU A 525 7.81 43.92 14.63
C LEU A 525 8.11 45.05 15.62
N GLU A 526 7.38 46.16 15.58
CA GLU A 526 7.43 47.22 16.61
C GLU A 526 6.72 46.80 17.91
N SER A 527 5.90 45.76 17.86
CA SER A 527 5.13 45.29 19.01
C SER A 527 6.01 44.50 19.98
N LYS A 528 5.87 44.80 21.27
CA LYS A 528 6.61 44.12 22.35
C LYS A 528 6.31 42.63 22.50
N ARG A 529 5.18 42.19 21.97
CA ARG A 529 4.73 40.80 21.96
C ARG A 529 4.11 40.51 20.60
N LEU A 530 4.44 39.38 19.99
CA LEU A 530 3.86 38.98 18.70
C LEU A 530 3.81 37.46 18.55
N ILE A 531 2.97 37.00 17.62
CA ILE A 531 2.90 35.60 17.20
C ILE A 531 3.52 35.45 15.81
N ALA A 532 4.38 34.46 15.59
CA ALA A 532 5.01 34.24 14.29
C ALA A 532 5.08 32.76 13.90
N HIS A 533 5.05 32.51 12.59
CA HIS A 533 5.54 31.25 12.03
C HIS A 533 7.08 31.28 11.97
N PRO A 534 7.81 30.18 12.23
CA PRO A 534 9.28 30.14 12.14
C PRO A 534 9.84 30.75 10.85
N ALA A 535 9.29 30.35 9.69
CA ALA A 535 9.71 30.88 8.39
C ALA A 535 9.48 32.41 8.19
N SER A 536 8.60 33.04 8.99
CA SER A 536 8.25 34.47 8.86
C SER A 536 9.15 35.40 9.68
N LEU A 537 9.98 34.83 10.56
CA LEU A 537 10.96 35.56 11.38
C LEU A 537 11.97 36.33 10.51
N PRO A 538 12.41 37.54 10.86
CA PRO A 538 13.46 38.23 10.10
C PRO A 538 14.81 37.50 10.15
N ASN A 539 15.68 37.77 9.18
CA ASN A 539 17.07 37.28 9.23
C ASN A 539 17.78 37.85 10.48
N PRO A 540 18.59 37.05 11.19
CA PRO A 540 19.36 37.53 12.33
C PRO A 540 20.56 38.38 11.89
N LYS A 541 21.12 39.20 12.79
CA LYS A 541 22.29 40.04 12.50
C LYS A 541 23.52 39.23 12.11
N SER A 542 23.69 38.04 12.65
CA SER A 542 24.80 37.16 12.25
C SER A 542 24.70 36.67 10.80
N TYR A 543 23.50 36.69 10.20
CA TYR A 543 23.25 36.23 8.83
C TYR A 543 23.15 37.38 7.83
N ASP A 544 22.63 38.53 8.27
CA ASP A 544 22.55 39.77 7.50
C ASP A 544 23.04 40.93 8.39
N PRO A 545 24.36 41.22 8.42
CA PRO A 545 24.92 42.21 9.33
C PRO A 545 24.33 43.62 9.16
N GLU A 546 24.04 44.01 7.92
CA GLU A 546 23.52 45.34 7.59
C GLU A 546 22.03 45.47 7.94
N ASN A 547 21.19 44.53 7.48
CA ASN A 547 19.73 44.65 7.52
C ASN A 547 19.02 43.63 8.43
N GLY A 548 19.79 42.74 9.07
CA GLY A 548 19.26 41.74 10.00
C GLY A 548 18.63 42.35 11.25
N TYR A 549 17.71 41.60 11.83
CA TYR A 549 17.05 41.89 13.10
C TYR A 549 17.92 41.40 14.25
N ASP A 550 18.01 42.20 15.30
CA ASP A 550 18.80 41.89 16.49
C ASP A 550 17.98 41.06 17.49
N TYR A 551 18.31 39.78 17.59
CA TYR A 551 17.67 38.84 18.51
C TYR A 551 18.33 38.82 19.90
N SER A 552 19.43 39.55 20.13
CA SER A 552 20.20 39.51 21.38
C SER A 552 19.43 39.97 22.63
N HIS A 553 18.29 40.63 22.42
CA HIS A 553 17.35 41.05 23.45
C HIS A 553 15.93 40.46 23.28
N THR A 554 15.75 39.49 22.39
CA THR A 554 14.45 38.86 22.11
C THR A 554 14.30 37.53 22.82
N GLY A 555 13.15 37.31 23.47
CA GLY A 555 12.74 36.01 24.00
C GLY A 555 11.88 35.24 22.99
N LEU A 556 12.17 33.96 22.77
CA LEU A 556 11.39 33.08 21.89
C LEU A 556 10.64 32.02 22.71
N MET A 557 9.34 31.87 22.47
CA MET A 557 8.50 30.81 23.04
C MET A 557 8.02 29.89 21.92
N LEU A 558 8.57 28.67 21.83
CA LEU A 558 8.29 27.73 20.74
C LEU A 558 7.23 26.72 21.16
N GLU A 559 6.01 26.88 20.65
CA GLU A 559 4.89 25.95 20.86
C GLU A 559 5.09 24.69 20.04
N GLU A 560 4.95 23.51 20.67
CA GLU A 560 5.15 22.22 20.02
C GLU A 560 6.52 22.17 19.32
N SER A 561 7.59 22.26 20.13
CA SER A 561 8.98 22.40 19.68
C SER A 561 9.41 21.39 18.62
N GLU A 562 8.81 20.19 18.59
CA GLU A 562 9.08 19.20 17.55
C GLU A 562 8.66 19.68 16.14
N LEU A 563 7.74 20.65 16.06
CA LEU A 563 7.28 21.28 14.82
C LEU A 563 7.89 22.66 14.61
N SER A 564 7.86 23.51 15.65
CA SER A 564 8.26 24.91 15.54
C SER A 564 9.77 25.13 15.65
N ALA A 565 10.52 24.20 16.27
CA ALA A 565 11.98 24.25 16.40
C ALA A 565 12.68 23.34 15.38
N ASN A 566 12.11 23.14 14.18
CA ASN A 566 12.71 22.30 13.16
C ASN A 566 13.88 23.01 12.46
N THR A 567 15.10 22.47 12.63
CA THR A 567 16.33 22.97 11.99
C THR A 567 16.70 22.18 10.72
N THR A 568 15.81 21.31 10.22
CA THR A 568 15.99 20.59 8.97
C THR A 568 15.35 21.36 7.81
N LYS A 569 16.16 21.76 6.84
CA LYS A 569 15.71 22.31 5.55
C LYS A 569 15.80 21.24 4.48
N LYS A 570 14.84 21.24 3.53
CA LYS A 570 14.77 20.27 2.44
C LYS A 570 14.59 20.97 1.10
N VAL A 571 15.40 20.57 0.12
CA VAL A 571 15.25 20.94 -1.30
C VAL A 571 14.88 19.71 -2.12
N THR A 572 13.98 19.89 -3.10
CA THR A 572 13.59 18.84 -4.05
C THR A 572 14.06 19.19 -5.45
N VAL A 573 14.75 18.23 -6.07
CA VAL A 573 15.45 18.37 -7.34
C VAL A 573 14.82 17.43 -8.36
N SER A 574 14.49 18.00 -9.51
CA SER A 574 13.92 17.32 -10.69
C SER A 574 14.98 17.21 -11.80
N VAL A 575 14.70 16.43 -12.84
CA VAL A 575 15.58 16.30 -14.01
C VAL A 575 15.87 17.67 -14.65
N LYS A 576 14.86 18.55 -14.75
CA LYS A 576 15.01 19.92 -15.25
C LYS A 576 16.08 20.70 -14.49
N ASP A 577 16.12 20.56 -13.17
CA ASP A 577 17.05 21.29 -12.30
C ASP A 577 18.50 20.81 -12.54
N ILE A 578 18.69 19.52 -12.81
CA ILE A 578 20.01 18.94 -13.15
C ILE A 578 20.49 19.47 -14.49
N THR A 579 19.63 19.42 -15.53
CA THR A 579 19.98 19.93 -16.86
C THR A 579 20.37 21.42 -16.80
N ALA A 580 19.63 22.23 -16.03
CA ALA A 580 19.95 23.63 -15.83
C ALA A 580 21.30 23.82 -15.11
N THR A 581 21.60 22.99 -14.11
CA THR A 581 22.86 23.02 -13.36
C THR A 581 24.05 22.66 -14.26
N ILE A 582 23.91 21.63 -15.09
CA ILE A 582 24.92 21.23 -16.09
C ILE A 582 25.20 22.38 -17.05
N ALA A 583 24.16 22.98 -17.62
CA ALA A 583 24.29 24.09 -18.56
C ALA A 583 24.96 25.32 -17.93
N ALA A 584 24.60 25.65 -16.68
CA ALA A 584 25.18 26.76 -15.95
C ALA A 584 26.68 26.56 -15.68
N LEU A 585 27.08 25.38 -15.19
CA LEU A 585 28.48 25.06 -14.94
C LEU A 585 29.29 25.07 -16.23
N ALA A 586 28.81 24.42 -17.29
CA ALA A 586 29.51 24.38 -18.58
C ALA A 586 29.76 25.79 -19.16
N LYS A 587 28.87 26.75 -18.89
CA LYS A 587 28.99 28.14 -19.34
C LYS A 587 29.90 28.99 -18.44
N LYS A 588 29.77 28.87 -17.11
CA LYS A 588 30.41 29.79 -16.15
C LYS A 588 31.75 29.29 -15.62
N ASP A 589 31.90 27.98 -15.46
CA ASP A 589 33.13 27.37 -14.93
C ASP A 589 33.31 25.95 -15.50
N ASN A 590 33.97 25.90 -16.67
CA ASN A 590 34.14 24.65 -17.40
C ASN A 590 35.03 23.63 -16.66
N ASP A 591 35.98 24.08 -15.84
CA ASP A 591 36.82 23.17 -15.06
C ASP A 591 36.01 22.48 -13.96
N LEU A 592 35.19 23.25 -13.23
CA LEU A 592 34.24 22.68 -12.26
C LEU A 592 33.26 21.73 -12.95
N PHE A 593 32.73 22.10 -14.12
CA PHE A 593 31.86 21.23 -14.90
C PHE A 593 32.52 19.88 -15.22
N LEU A 594 33.73 19.90 -15.80
CA LEU A 594 34.44 18.68 -16.16
C LEU A 594 34.74 17.79 -14.95
N SER A 595 35.06 18.39 -13.80
CA SER A 595 35.30 17.66 -12.55
C SER A 595 34.02 17.01 -11.98
N LEU A 596 32.87 17.66 -12.12
CA LEU A 596 31.59 17.22 -11.56
C LEU A 596 30.74 16.40 -12.52
N ARG A 597 31.06 16.40 -13.82
CA ARG A 597 30.31 15.70 -14.85
C ARG A 597 30.05 14.23 -14.53
N PRO A 598 31.03 13.42 -14.04
CA PRO A 598 30.76 12.03 -13.68
C PRO A 598 29.67 11.88 -12.62
N LEU A 599 29.64 12.77 -11.62
CA LEU A 599 28.62 12.78 -10.57
C LEU A 599 27.25 13.18 -11.14
N LEU A 600 27.18 14.24 -11.94
CA LEU A 600 25.93 14.75 -12.51
C LEU A 600 25.29 13.74 -13.48
N ASP A 601 26.09 13.13 -14.36
CA ASP A 601 25.63 12.08 -15.29
C ASP A 601 25.10 10.85 -14.52
N ALA A 602 25.73 10.49 -13.40
CA ALA A 602 25.27 9.38 -12.55
C ALA A 602 23.96 9.69 -11.84
N VAL A 603 23.77 10.93 -11.35
CA VAL A 603 22.49 11.36 -10.75
C VAL A 603 21.38 11.35 -11.79
N GLU A 604 21.62 11.90 -12.98
CA GLU A 604 20.63 11.91 -14.06
C GLU A 604 20.21 10.48 -14.45
N LYS A 605 21.18 9.57 -14.58
CA LYS A 605 20.92 8.15 -14.85
C LYS A 605 20.07 7.50 -13.78
N LEU A 606 20.33 7.75 -12.49
CA LEU A 606 19.55 7.20 -11.39
C LEU A 606 18.11 7.72 -11.35
N MET A 607 17.90 8.98 -11.73
CA MET A 607 16.57 9.58 -11.80
C MET A 607 15.74 9.00 -12.94
N ALA A 608 16.38 8.60 -14.04
CA ALA A 608 15.73 7.92 -15.17
C ALA A 608 15.50 6.41 -14.94
N GLU A 609 16.24 5.79 -14.01
CA GLU A 609 16.16 4.36 -13.73
C GLU A 609 14.81 3.98 -13.10
N LYS A 610 14.29 2.80 -13.48
CA LYS A 610 13.10 2.22 -12.85
C LYS A 610 13.42 1.90 -11.40
N GLN A 611 12.70 2.57 -10.50
CA GLN A 611 12.91 2.45 -9.07
C GLN A 611 12.64 1.02 -8.57
N PRO A 612 13.44 0.50 -7.61
CA PRO A 612 13.42 -0.90 -7.20
C PRO A 612 12.12 -1.29 -6.48
N ASN A 613 11.46 -0.32 -5.86
CA ASN A 613 10.19 -0.50 -5.16
C ASN A 613 9.42 0.84 -5.11
N ARG A 614 8.24 0.84 -4.47
CA ARG A 614 7.38 2.03 -4.33
C ARG A 614 8.00 3.19 -3.54
N TYR A 615 9.10 2.95 -2.81
CA TYR A 615 9.80 3.89 -1.95
C TYR A 615 11.11 4.40 -2.54
N GLY A 616 11.45 4.07 -3.79
CA GLY A 616 12.63 4.64 -4.45
C GLY A 616 13.99 4.13 -3.94
N PHE A 617 15.02 4.95 -4.08
CA PHE A 617 16.35 4.73 -3.52
C PHE A 617 16.53 5.52 -2.21
N ASP A 618 16.95 4.83 -1.17
CA ASP A 618 17.29 5.46 0.11
C ASP A 618 18.69 6.09 0.08
N GLY A 619 19.00 6.88 1.12
CA GLY A 619 20.28 7.58 1.24
C GLY A 619 21.50 6.67 1.28
N LYS A 620 21.38 5.45 1.81
CA LYS A 620 22.48 4.47 1.85
C LYS A 620 22.87 4.05 0.45
N VAL A 621 21.89 3.62 -0.35
CA VAL A 621 22.14 3.20 -1.74
C VAL A 621 22.68 4.36 -2.57
N LEU A 622 22.13 5.57 -2.38
CA LEU A 622 22.62 6.75 -3.11
C LEU A 622 24.06 7.11 -2.72
N ARG A 623 24.42 7.07 -1.43
CA ARG A 623 25.81 7.30 -1.00
C ARG A 623 26.76 6.24 -1.55
N GLU A 624 26.39 4.96 -1.47
CA GLU A 624 27.20 3.87 -2.02
C GLU A 624 27.48 4.06 -3.52
N LYS A 625 26.51 4.55 -4.29
CA LYS A 625 26.64 4.76 -5.73
C LYS A 625 27.37 6.06 -6.12
N LEU A 626 27.26 7.12 -5.31
CA LEU A 626 27.62 8.48 -5.74
C LEU A 626 28.80 9.09 -4.97
N LEU A 627 29.08 8.65 -3.74
CA LEU A 627 30.13 9.26 -2.90
C LEU A 627 31.52 9.20 -3.55
N GLY A 628 31.83 8.09 -4.23
CA GLY A 628 33.11 7.90 -4.93
C GLY A 628 33.29 8.75 -6.20
N LEU A 629 32.24 9.46 -6.64
CA LEU A 629 32.28 10.33 -7.82
C LEU A 629 32.53 11.80 -7.47
N ILE A 630 32.63 12.13 -6.17
CA ILE A 630 32.92 13.49 -5.71
C ILE A 630 34.44 13.73 -5.81
N PRO A 631 34.89 14.82 -6.46
CA PRO A 631 36.30 15.19 -6.44
C PRO A 631 36.81 15.48 -5.01
N ASN A 632 38.03 15.05 -4.69
CA ASN A 632 38.59 15.20 -3.34
C ASN A 632 38.90 16.66 -2.97
N ASP A 633 39.20 17.49 -3.95
CA ASP A 633 39.67 18.88 -3.85
C ASP A 633 38.62 19.92 -4.26
N ILE A 634 37.34 19.53 -4.36
CA ILE A 634 36.29 20.45 -4.77
C ILE A 634 36.11 21.62 -3.79
N ASP A 635 36.26 22.83 -4.32
CA ASP A 635 36.00 24.07 -3.62
C ASP A 635 34.50 24.41 -3.68
N LEU A 636 33.82 24.22 -2.55
CA LEU A 636 32.39 24.50 -2.42
C LEU A 636 32.06 25.99 -2.49
N ASN A 637 32.99 26.89 -2.16
CA ASN A 637 32.77 28.33 -2.27
C ASN A 637 32.81 28.75 -3.74
N ARG A 638 33.84 28.32 -4.49
CA ARG A 638 33.91 28.49 -5.95
C ARG A 638 32.69 27.90 -6.65
N LEU A 639 32.20 26.74 -6.19
CA LEU A 639 30.98 26.13 -6.71
C LEU A 639 29.73 26.98 -6.47
N LYS A 640 29.57 27.54 -5.25
CA LYS A 640 28.47 28.46 -4.93
C LYS A 640 28.51 29.71 -5.78
N GLU A 641 29.69 30.30 -6.01
CA GLU A 641 29.87 31.45 -6.90
C GLU A 641 29.49 31.12 -8.34
N ALA A 642 29.97 29.99 -8.89
CA ALA A 642 29.63 29.55 -10.24
C ALA A 642 28.13 29.29 -10.43
N LEU A 643 27.44 28.80 -9.40
CA LEU A 643 26.01 28.50 -9.41
C LEU A 643 25.13 29.66 -8.97
N GLN A 644 25.68 30.87 -8.77
CA GLN A 644 24.89 32.02 -8.38
C GLN A 644 23.75 32.26 -9.40
N PRO A 645 22.49 32.33 -8.94
CA PRO A 645 21.35 32.47 -9.83
C PRO A 645 21.33 33.87 -10.45
N ASP A 646 20.96 33.96 -11.73
CA ASP A 646 20.67 35.24 -12.35
C ASP A 646 19.26 35.68 -11.99
N LEU A 647 19.14 36.83 -11.32
CA LEU A 647 17.88 37.41 -10.86
C LEU A 647 17.60 38.78 -11.52
N SER A 648 18.31 39.10 -12.60
CA SER A 648 18.13 40.34 -13.39
C SER A 648 16.70 40.55 -13.85
N PHE A 649 15.93 39.47 -14.10
CA PHE A 649 14.51 39.55 -14.46
C PHE A 649 13.63 40.23 -13.40
N LEU A 650 14.10 40.36 -12.14
CA LEU A 650 13.42 41.11 -11.08
C LEU A 650 13.59 42.64 -11.23
N ASP A 651 14.61 43.07 -11.96
CA ASP A 651 14.95 44.47 -12.24
C ASP A 651 15.40 44.65 -13.72
N PRO A 652 14.46 44.55 -14.68
CA PRO A 652 14.77 44.47 -16.11
C PRO A 652 15.33 45.76 -16.71
N ILE A 653 15.29 46.89 -15.99
CA ILE A 653 15.84 48.17 -16.47
C ILE A 653 17.21 48.49 -15.90
N SER A 654 17.70 47.70 -14.92
CA SER A 654 19.03 47.86 -14.32
C SER A 654 20.17 47.86 -15.36
N GLU A 655 20.02 47.11 -16.45
CA GLU A 655 20.97 47.08 -17.57
C GLU A 655 21.10 48.43 -18.31
N MET A 656 20.10 49.32 -18.19
CA MET A 656 20.12 50.67 -18.75
C MET A 656 20.74 51.71 -17.80
N GLY A 657 21.34 51.26 -16.69
CA GLY A 657 22.03 52.10 -15.71
C GLY A 657 21.13 52.69 -14.63
N GLU A 658 19.83 52.39 -14.63
CA GLU A 658 18.87 52.84 -13.62
C GLU A 658 18.07 51.65 -13.07
N SER A 659 17.89 51.56 -11.75
CA SER A 659 17.13 50.46 -11.12
C SER A 659 15.63 50.75 -11.10
N ILE A 660 14.79 49.72 -11.35
CA ILE A 660 13.34 49.80 -11.17
C ILE A 660 12.94 50.17 -9.74
N ALA A 661 13.82 49.87 -8.77
CA ALA A 661 13.63 50.21 -7.38
C ALA A 661 13.53 51.72 -7.13
N ASP A 662 14.33 52.49 -7.87
CA ASP A 662 14.49 53.93 -7.67
C ASP A 662 13.50 54.77 -8.51
N MET A 663 12.69 54.08 -9.33
CA MET A 663 11.72 54.71 -10.22
C MET A 663 10.44 55.16 -9.51
N PRO A 664 9.76 56.22 -10.00
CA PRO A 664 8.42 56.59 -9.54
C PRO A 664 7.39 55.46 -9.76
N ALA A 665 6.33 55.44 -8.95
CA ALA A 665 5.29 54.42 -9.01
C ALA A 665 4.62 54.27 -10.39
N SER A 666 4.47 55.37 -11.14
CA SER A 666 3.94 55.37 -12.51
C SER A 666 4.82 54.59 -13.49
N VAL A 667 6.14 54.72 -13.34
CA VAL A 667 7.15 54.01 -14.15
C VAL A 667 7.20 52.55 -13.74
N ARG A 668 7.24 52.25 -12.43
CA ARG A 668 7.15 50.85 -11.96
C ARG A 668 5.87 50.17 -12.47
N LYS A 669 4.74 50.86 -12.53
CA LYS A 669 3.49 50.33 -13.10
C LYS A 669 3.59 50.01 -14.59
N ALA A 670 4.30 50.82 -15.37
CA ALA A 670 4.47 50.61 -16.81
C ALA A 670 5.38 49.40 -17.12
N PHE A 671 6.38 49.15 -16.26
CA PHE A 671 7.38 48.07 -16.45
C PHE A 671 7.17 46.85 -15.54
N SER A 672 6.24 46.91 -14.57
CA SER A 672 5.98 45.78 -13.65
C SER A 672 5.22 44.68 -14.35
N GLU A 673 5.83 43.50 -14.43
CA GLU A 673 5.16 42.27 -14.81
C GLU A 673 4.13 41.82 -13.76
N LYS A 674 3.18 40.99 -14.20
CA LYS A 674 2.22 40.31 -13.31
C LYS A 674 2.96 39.29 -12.45
N ASP A 675 2.52 39.12 -11.19
CA ASP A 675 3.09 38.14 -10.27
C ASP A 675 3.08 36.71 -10.83
N SER A 676 2.06 36.34 -11.60
CA SER A 676 2.00 35.03 -12.27
C SER A 676 3.17 34.80 -13.23
N ASN A 677 3.56 35.84 -13.98
CA ASN A 677 4.61 35.77 -14.99
C ASN A 677 5.98 35.82 -14.32
N LEU A 678 6.19 36.71 -13.36
CA LEU A 678 7.43 36.76 -12.57
C LEU A 678 7.67 35.45 -11.80
N ALA A 679 6.61 34.85 -11.24
CA ALA A 679 6.71 33.55 -10.60
C ALA A 679 7.08 32.44 -11.61
N GLU A 680 6.53 32.46 -12.81
CA GLU A 680 6.89 31.52 -13.89
C GLU A 680 8.35 31.71 -14.35
N LYS A 681 8.82 32.96 -14.48
CA LYS A 681 10.25 33.26 -14.73
C LYS A 681 11.13 32.76 -13.59
N ALA A 682 10.77 32.99 -12.33
CA ALA A 682 11.49 32.44 -11.19
C ALA A 682 11.49 30.89 -11.17
N GLU A 683 10.43 30.24 -11.61
CA GLU A 683 10.35 28.77 -11.72
C GLU A 683 11.19 28.20 -12.89
N ASN A 684 11.38 28.98 -13.96
CA ASN A 684 11.99 28.51 -15.21
C ASN A 684 13.41 29.01 -15.48
N GLU A 685 13.71 30.24 -15.08
CA GLU A 685 14.97 30.95 -15.38
C GLU A 685 15.92 30.97 -14.17
N ALA A 686 15.41 31.06 -12.95
CA ALA A 686 16.26 31.09 -11.76
C ALA A 686 16.86 29.69 -11.46
N LEU A 687 18.18 29.64 -11.35
CA LEU A 687 18.92 28.40 -11.11
C LEU A 687 18.68 27.90 -9.68
N LYS A 688 18.12 26.68 -9.54
CA LYS A 688 17.90 26.04 -8.25
C LYS A 688 19.21 25.84 -7.50
N GLN A 689 19.26 26.25 -6.24
CA GLN A 689 20.41 26.06 -5.37
C GLN A 689 20.30 24.71 -4.65
N TRP A 690 21.08 23.71 -5.06
CA TRP A 690 21.00 22.36 -4.47
C TRP A 690 22.32 21.58 -4.49
N LEU A 691 23.21 21.83 -5.45
CA LEU A 691 24.39 21.00 -5.69
C LEU A 691 25.42 21.06 -4.55
N PRO A 692 25.75 22.23 -3.96
CA PRO A 692 26.63 22.28 -2.79
C PRO A 692 26.08 21.48 -1.61
N GLU A 693 24.80 21.63 -1.30
CA GLU A 693 24.11 20.95 -0.20
C GLU A 693 24.01 19.44 -0.46
N PHE A 694 23.84 19.04 -1.72
CA PHE A 694 23.87 17.64 -2.15
C PHE A 694 25.23 17.00 -1.92
N ILE A 695 26.32 17.68 -2.28
CA ILE A 695 27.69 17.19 -2.06
C ILE A 695 27.97 17.05 -0.56
N ASP A 696 27.63 18.05 0.25
CA ASP A 696 27.78 17.98 1.70
C ASP A 696 26.92 16.86 2.31
N SER A 697 25.71 16.64 1.80
CA SER A 697 24.83 15.55 2.24
C SER A 697 25.38 14.16 1.89
N LEU A 698 26.01 14.00 0.72
CA LEU A 698 26.73 12.77 0.36
C LEU A 698 27.91 12.53 1.31
N ARG A 699 28.62 13.60 1.71
CA ARG A 699 29.75 13.57 2.65
C ARG A 699 29.36 13.33 4.12
N GLY A 700 28.07 13.25 4.44
CA GLY A 700 27.61 12.98 5.80
C GLY A 700 26.90 14.13 6.51
N LYS A 701 26.94 15.36 5.99
CA LYS A 701 26.41 16.57 6.67
C LYS A 701 24.92 16.83 6.38
N GLY A 702 24.20 15.81 5.95
CA GLY A 702 22.82 15.88 5.54
C GLY A 702 22.31 14.52 5.12
N TYR A 703 21.10 14.47 4.58
CA TYR A 703 20.48 13.21 4.15
C TYR A 703 19.79 13.37 2.80
N LEU A 704 19.69 12.27 2.07
CA LEU A 704 19.20 12.25 0.69
C LEU A 704 18.33 11.03 0.42
N SER A 705 17.36 11.18 -0.48
CA SER A 705 16.51 10.08 -0.96
C SER A 705 16.01 10.38 -2.38
N LEU A 706 15.79 9.38 -3.21
CA LEU A 706 15.28 9.54 -4.58
C LEU A 706 14.00 8.74 -4.76
N ASN A 707 12.86 9.44 -4.86
CA ASN A 707 11.54 8.82 -4.93
C ASN A 707 10.79 9.32 -6.16
N HIS A 708 10.30 8.42 -7.02
CA HIS A 708 9.53 8.76 -8.22
C HIS A 708 10.18 9.83 -9.11
N GLY A 709 11.50 9.76 -9.31
CA GLY A 709 12.23 10.73 -10.12
C GLY A 709 12.39 12.11 -9.47
N ILE A 710 12.21 12.21 -8.15
CA ILE A 710 12.45 13.42 -7.37
C ILE A 710 13.55 13.13 -6.33
N LEU A 711 14.70 13.79 -6.50
CA LEU A 711 15.78 13.75 -5.53
C LEU A 711 15.46 14.75 -4.41
N SER A 712 15.41 14.26 -3.18
CA SER A 712 15.26 15.06 -1.97
C SER A 712 16.61 15.19 -1.28
N VAL A 713 17.03 16.40 -0.97
CA VAL A 713 18.26 16.69 -0.22
C VAL A 713 17.88 17.51 1.00
N SER A 714 18.23 17.02 2.19
CA SER A 714 17.97 17.71 3.45
C SER A 714 19.27 18.02 4.19
N PHE A 715 19.34 19.22 4.75
CA PHE A 715 20.50 19.81 5.38
C PHE A 715 20.05 20.78 6.49
N VAL A 716 20.99 21.27 7.29
CA VAL A 716 20.69 22.16 8.42
C VAL A 716 20.22 23.54 7.91
N ASP A 717 19.14 24.07 8.49
CA ASP A 717 18.69 25.46 8.30
C ASP A 717 19.58 26.40 9.12
N GLU A 718 20.70 26.82 8.52
CA GLU A 718 21.68 27.71 9.14
C GLU A 718 21.06 29.04 9.60
N ARG A 719 20.07 29.55 8.86
CA ARG A 719 19.39 30.81 9.24
C ARG A 719 18.59 30.62 10.51
N PHE A 720 17.78 29.57 10.59
CA PHE A 720 16.95 29.35 11.78
C PHE A 720 17.81 28.98 13.00
N LEU A 721 18.88 28.20 12.80
CA LEU A 721 19.86 27.91 13.85
C LEU A 721 20.56 29.18 14.35
N ALA A 722 20.89 30.12 13.45
CA ALA A 722 21.44 31.42 13.83
C ALA A 722 20.46 32.25 14.69
N ILE A 723 19.16 32.24 14.35
CA ILE A 723 18.12 32.90 15.17
C ILE A 723 18.07 32.29 16.58
N ILE A 724 18.10 30.95 16.68
CA ILE A 724 18.13 30.24 17.97
C ILE A 724 19.37 30.62 18.78
N ASN A 725 20.53 30.73 18.14
CA ASN A 725 21.78 31.05 18.83
C ASN A 725 21.87 32.52 19.28
N GLU A 726 21.31 33.45 18.50
CA GLU A 726 21.32 34.89 18.80
C GLU A 726 20.26 35.28 19.85
N ALA A 727 19.16 34.53 19.95
CA ALA A 727 18.08 34.81 20.89
C ALA A 727 18.56 34.89 22.36
N ALA A 728 18.14 35.95 23.05
CA ALA A 728 18.46 36.18 24.46
C ALA A 728 18.01 35.04 25.37
N LYS A 729 16.82 34.50 25.07
CA LYS A 729 16.14 33.48 25.87
C LYS A 729 15.24 32.62 24.98
N ILE A 730 15.17 31.32 25.26
CA ILE A 730 14.28 30.40 24.55
C ILE A 730 13.53 29.50 25.53
N ILE A 731 12.22 29.39 25.33
CA ILE A 731 11.33 28.53 26.09
C ILE A 731 10.64 27.59 25.09
N PHE A 732 10.99 26.31 25.13
CA PHE A 732 10.37 25.25 24.36
C PHE A 732 9.16 24.70 25.13
N LEU A 733 7.98 24.74 24.52
CA LEU A 733 6.72 24.30 25.10
C LEU A 733 6.31 22.98 24.45
N SER A 734 6.70 21.84 25.03
CA SER A 734 6.31 20.54 24.50
C SER A 734 6.22 19.47 25.58
N ALA A 735 5.08 18.76 25.65
CA ALA A 735 4.85 17.68 26.61
C ALA A 735 5.52 16.34 26.23
N THR A 736 6.18 16.31 25.07
CA THR A 736 6.57 15.07 24.39
C THR A 736 7.93 15.12 23.69
N GLU A 737 8.60 16.26 23.71
CA GLU A 737 9.93 16.42 23.14
C GLU A 737 10.96 15.66 23.99
N SER A 738 11.91 15.00 23.32
CA SER A 738 13.09 14.44 24.00
C SER A 738 14.14 15.54 24.12
N ILE A 739 14.65 15.74 25.33
CA ILE A 739 15.68 16.75 25.55
C ILE A 739 16.96 16.42 24.77
N GLU A 740 17.32 15.15 24.66
CA GLU A 740 18.49 14.70 23.90
C GLU A 740 18.37 15.07 22.42
N ASN A 741 17.21 14.86 21.81
CA ASN A 741 16.96 15.21 20.42
C ASN A 741 16.93 16.74 20.23
N LEU A 742 16.31 17.48 21.16
CA LEU A 742 16.24 18.93 21.07
C LEU A 742 17.62 19.59 21.21
N GLU A 743 18.46 19.12 22.13
CA GLU A 743 19.84 19.61 22.26
C GLU A 743 20.70 19.24 21.07
N ALA A 744 20.60 18.00 20.54
CA ALA A 744 21.30 17.61 19.33
C ALA A 744 20.93 18.50 18.13
N ARG A 745 19.64 18.81 17.99
CA ARG A 745 19.08 19.62 16.90
C ARG A 745 19.46 21.10 16.98
N THR A 746 19.58 21.65 18.19
CA THR A 746 19.79 23.09 18.43
C THR A 746 21.22 23.45 18.83
N GLY A 747 22.01 22.48 19.29
CA GLY A 747 23.34 22.71 19.86
C GLY A 747 23.34 23.41 21.23
N LEU A 748 22.16 23.57 21.86
CA LEU A 748 22.02 24.26 23.13
C LEU A 748 22.13 23.30 24.32
N ASN A 749 22.46 23.85 25.50
CA ASN A 749 22.28 23.16 26.78
C ASN A 749 20.97 23.67 27.41
N ILE A 750 20.02 22.77 27.65
CA ILE A 750 18.64 23.11 27.95
C ILE A 750 18.25 22.63 29.35
N ASP A 751 17.64 23.52 30.14
CA ASP A 751 17.06 23.18 31.43
C ASP A 751 15.73 22.45 31.25
N LEU A 752 15.58 21.28 31.87
CA LEU A 752 14.38 20.46 31.77
C LEU A 752 13.46 20.66 32.98
N ILE A 753 12.21 21.09 32.74
CA ILE A 753 11.21 21.28 33.80
C ILE A 753 9.89 20.58 33.48
N THR A 754 9.10 20.26 34.52
CA THR A 754 7.76 19.69 34.38
C THR A 754 6.89 19.96 35.60
N THR A 755 5.58 20.12 35.45
CA THR A 755 4.65 20.03 36.60
C THR A 755 4.44 18.59 37.10
N GLY A 756 5.00 17.60 36.39
CA GLY A 756 4.70 16.19 36.62
C GLY A 756 3.30 15.81 36.12
N GLY A 757 2.95 14.53 36.31
CA GLY A 757 1.64 13.98 35.95
C GLY A 757 1.64 13.18 34.64
N GLY A 758 0.95 12.03 34.66
CA GLY A 758 0.77 11.15 33.51
C GLY A 758 -0.54 11.41 32.77
N ILE A 759 -1.05 10.36 32.11
CA ILE A 759 -2.41 10.37 31.58
C ILE A 759 -3.40 10.45 32.76
N PRO A 760 -4.43 11.31 32.70
CA PRO A 760 -5.37 11.48 33.81
C PRO A 760 -6.17 10.19 34.10
N GLU A 761 -6.39 9.87 35.39
CA GLU A 761 -7.12 8.66 35.82
C GLU A 761 -8.60 8.65 35.42
N ASN A 762 -9.16 9.83 35.10
CA ASN A 762 -10.55 9.97 34.67
C ASN A 762 -10.77 9.67 33.19
N ILE A 763 -9.74 9.18 32.47
CA ILE A 763 -9.86 8.72 31.07
C ILE A 763 -9.87 7.18 31.03
N ASN A 764 -10.86 6.62 30.35
CA ASN A 764 -10.91 5.21 29.99
C ASN A 764 -10.54 5.04 28.51
N PHE A 765 -9.78 4.00 28.18
CA PHE A 765 -9.37 3.71 26.81
C PHE A 765 -10.03 2.43 26.31
N ILE A 766 -10.55 2.49 25.08
CA ILE A 766 -10.99 1.32 24.32
C ILE A 766 -10.07 1.19 23.11
N GLN A 767 -9.40 0.06 22.95
CA GLN A 767 -8.58 -0.23 21.78
C GLN A 767 -9.21 -1.32 20.94
N VAL A 768 -9.40 -1.03 19.64
CA VAL A 768 -9.89 -2.01 18.67
C VAL A 768 -8.72 -2.81 18.10
N SER A 769 -8.62 -4.08 18.49
CA SER A 769 -7.43 -4.91 18.28
C SER A 769 -7.37 -5.65 16.94
N ASP A 770 -8.43 -5.62 16.13
CA ASP A 770 -8.60 -6.44 14.93
C ASP A 770 -8.79 -5.64 13.62
N LEU A 771 -8.45 -4.34 13.64
CA LEU A 771 -8.46 -3.46 12.46
C LEU A 771 -7.08 -3.27 11.81
N GLY A 772 -6.01 -3.74 12.45
CA GLY A 772 -4.63 -3.46 12.04
C GLY A 772 -4.22 -2.01 12.37
N ARG A 773 -3.10 -1.53 11.80
CA ARG A 773 -2.55 -0.20 12.12
C ARG A 773 -3.43 0.98 11.70
N MET A 774 -4.33 0.76 10.74
CA MET A 774 -5.27 1.78 10.24
C MET A 774 -4.60 3.08 9.75
N GLY A 775 -3.46 2.98 9.05
CA GLY A 775 -2.78 4.14 8.45
C GLY A 775 -3.54 4.77 7.27
N ILE A 776 -2.90 5.72 6.56
CA ILE A 776 -3.48 6.44 5.40
C ILE A 776 -3.94 5.50 4.27
N ASN A 777 -3.19 4.42 4.04
CA ASN A 777 -3.53 3.44 3.01
C ASN A 777 -4.28 2.28 3.66
N ARG A 778 -5.57 2.15 3.33
CA ARG A 778 -6.49 1.15 3.90
C ARG A 778 -7.12 0.31 2.79
N GLY A 779 -7.27 -1.00 3.02
CA GLY A 779 -8.10 -1.84 2.16
C GLY A 779 -9.60 -1.56 2.36
N GLU A 780 -10.44 -1.96 1.41
CA GLU A 780 -11.89 -1.68 1.46
C GLU A 780 -12.56 -2.25 2.72
N GLY A 781 -12.16 -3.42 3.18
CA GLY A 781 -12.66 -3.99 4.43
C GLY A 781 -12.34 -3.13 5.67
N GLN A 782 -11.15 -2.54 5.73
CA GLN A 782 -10.77 -1.62 6.82
C GLN A 782 -11.56 -0.32 6.75
N LYS A 783 -11.72 0.25 5.55
CA LYS A 783 -12.52 1.47 5.34
C LYS A 783 -13.97 1.26 5.76
N ARG A 784 -14.61 0.18 5.30
CA ARG A 784 -15.98 -0.18 5.66
C ARG A 784 -16.17 -0.29 7.17
N ARG A 785 -15.31 -1.09 7.84
CA ARG A 785 -15.40 -1.34 9.28
C ARG A 785 -15.16 -0.08 10.11
N SER A 786 -14.19 0.73 9.72
CA SER A 786 -13.95 2.04 10.34
C SER A 786 -15.16 2.94 10.20
N LYS A 787 -15.71 3.06 8.98
CA LYS A 787 -16.86 3.91 8.69
C LYS A 787 -18.07 3.54 9.55
N VAL A 788 -18.43 2.26 9.65
CA VAL A 788 -19.59 1.85 10.47
C VAL A 788 -19.38 2.09 11.97
N ILE A 789 -18.15 2.02 12.48
CA ILE A 789 -17.83 2.40 13.87
C ILE A 789 -18.01 3.92 14.07
N LEU A 790 -17.51 4.72 13.13
CA LEU A 790 -17.63 6.17 13.19
C LEU A 790 -19.10 6.60 13.10
N ASP A 791 -19.84 6.03 12.16
CA ASP A 791 -21.27 6.27 11.99
C ASP A 791 -22.07 5.82 13.24
N HIS A 792 -21.68 4.70 13.87
CA HIS A 792 -22.25 4.28 15.15
C HIS A 792 -22.07 5.35 16.23
N TYR A 793 -20.86 5.87 16.43
CA TYR A 793 -20.60 6.90 17.44
C TYR A 793 -21.27 8.25 17.12
N ARG A 794 -21.32 8.64 15.84
CA ARG A 794 -22.04 9.85 15.39
C ARG A 794 -23.54 9.75 15.66
N GLY A 795 -24.14 8.59 15.42
CA GLY A 795 -25.57 8.39 15.57
C GLY A 795 -26.05 8.35 17.03
N HIS A 796 -25.23 7.85 17.95
CA HIS A 796 -25.66 7.65 19.34
C HIS A 796 -25.36 8.85 20.25
N PHE A 797 -24.26 9.58 20.03
CA PHE A 797 -23.80 10.65 20.94
C PHE A 797 -23.11 11.82 20.20
N PRO A 798 -23.80 12.52 19.28
CA PRO A 798 -23.17 13.50 18.39
C PRO A 798 -22.56 14.69 19.13
N ASP A 799 -23.25 15.26 20.12
CA ASP A 799 -22.84 16.51 20.77
C ASP A 799 -21.66 16.37 21.74
N ASN A 800 -21.25 15.13 22.02
CA ASN A 800 -20.25 14.83 23.03
C ASN A 800 -19.19 13.83 22.54
N THR A 801 -19.06 13.73 21.22
CA THR A 801 -18.09 12.87 20.56
C THR A 801 -17.28 13.65 19.53
N ALA A 802 -15.96 13.63 19.69
CA ALA A 802 -15.01 14.20 18.74
C ALA A 802 -14.26 13.11 17.99
N PHE A 803 -13.78 13.45 16.80
CA PHE A 803 -13.05 12.54 15.92
C PHE A 803 -11.75 13.17 15.47
N ILE A 804 -10.68 12.37 15.45
CA ILE A 804 -9.41 12.71 14.80
C ILE A 804 -9.11 11.64 13.76
N ARG A 805 -8.90 12.05 12.50
CA ARG A 805 -8.76 11.13 11.36
C ARG A 805 -7.73 11.63 10.34
N PHE A 806 -7.34 10.80 9.39
CA PHE A 806 -6.52 11.27 8.27
C PHE A 806 -7.32 12.14 7.29
N GLN A 807 -6.70 13.21 6.78
CA GLN A 807 -7.33 14.15 5.85
C GLN A 807 -7.84 13.45 4.57
N SER A 808 -7.18 12.42 4.07
CA SER A 808 -7.63 11.65 2.90
C SER A 808 -9.00 11.02 3.14
N HIS A 809 -9.18 10.37 4.29
CA HIS A 809 -10.44 9.71 4.64
C HIS A 809 -11.56 10.70 4.93
N CYS A 810 -11.22 11.86 5.50
CA CYS A 810 -12.20 12.94 5.62
C CYS A 810 -12.69 13.42 4.24
N LYS A 811 -11.81 13.54 3.25
CA LYS A 811 -12.20 13.94 1.88
C LYS A 811 -13.02 12.87 1.17
N ASP A 812 -12.62 11.60 1.31
CA ASP A 812 -13.30 10.47 0.67
C ASP A 812 -14.76 10.34 1.16
N GLU A 813 -15.04 10.77 2.39
CA GLU A 813 -16.36 10.69 3.04
C GLU A 813 -17.07 12.05 3.19
N ASP A 814 -16.54 13.13 2.60
CA ASP A 814 -17.02 14.53 2.77
C ASP A 814 -17.22 14.94 4.25
N ASP A 815 -16.33 14.49 5.12
CA ASP A 815 -16.34 14.77 6.55
C ASP A 815 -15.62 16.08 6.86
N GLN A 816 -16.43 17.09 7.20
CA GLN A 816 -15.99 18.45 7.48
C GLN A 816 -15.84 18.73 8.98
N THR A 817 -16.22 17.79 9.84
CA THR A 817 -16.33 17.98 11.30
C THR A 817 -15.16 17.40 12.09
N SER A 818 -14.52 16.35 11.56
CA SER A 818 -13.39 15.71 12.23
C SER A 818 -12.14 16.59 12.21
N LEU A 819 -11.40 16.59 13.32
CA LEU A 819 -10.03 17.05 13.32
C LEU A 819 -9.16 16.09 12.51
N ARG A 820 -8.04 16.60 12.00
CA ARG A 820 -7.18 15.92 11.05
C ARG A 820 -5.81 15.68 11.66
N HIS A 821 -5.34 14.43 11.63
CA HIS A 821 -3.95 14.08 12.01
C HIS A 821 -2.97 15.00 11.27
N PHE A 822 -1.98 15.53 12.00
CA PHE A 822 -0.92 16.42 11.50
C PHE A 822 -1.34 17.78 10.92
N VAL A 823 -2.64 18.11 10.91
CA VAL A 823 -3.13 19.38 10.33
C VAL A 823 -3.67 20.30 11.42
N ASN A 824 -4.67 19.84 12.17
CA ASN A 824 -5.34 20.65 13.20
C ASN A 824 -5.78 19.83 14.42
N SER A 825 -5.29 18.60 14.54
CA SER A 825 -5.35 17.79 15.77
C SER A 825 -4.38 18.29 16.86
N GLN A 826 -3.42 19.13 16.47
CA GLN A 826 -2.43 19.76 17.34
C GLN A 826 -2.72 21.27 17.46
N GLY A 827 -2.27 21.93 18.52
CA GLY A 827 -2.49 23.37 18.75
C GLY A 827 -3.93 23.87 18.97
N THR A 828 -4.95 23.00 19.04
CA THR A 828 -6.37 23.41 19.14
C THR A 828 -7.02 23.15 20.51
N ASN A 829 -8.06 23.93 20.84
CA ASN A 829 -8.97 23.75 21.98
C ASN A 829 -10.40 23.39 21.54
N LEU A 830 -10.65 23.13 20.25
CA LEU A 830 -12.01 22.90 19.69
C LEU A 830 -12.78 21.76 20.38
N ILE A 831 -12.07 20.77 20.92
CA ILE A 831 -12.68 19.57 21.54
C ILE A 831 -12.43 19.50 23.07
N ALA A 832 -12.08 20.63 23.69
CA ALA A 832 -11.87 20.69 25.12
C ALA A 832 -13.18 20.39 25.89
N GLY A 833 -13.14 19.43 26.81
CA GLY A 833 -14.28 19.03 27.63
C GLY A 833 -15.26 18.06 26.96
N VAL A 834 -15.05 17.68 25.69
CA VAL A 834 -15.80 16.62 25.01
C VAL A 834 -15.51 15.29 25.70
N THR A 835 -16.52 14.53 26.12
CA THR A 835 -16.28 13.33 26.95
C THR A 835 -15.82 12.13 26.15
N ARG A 836 -16.01 12.10 24.84
CA ARG A 836 -15.56 10.99 23.98
C ARG A 836 -14.70 11.45 22.81
N LEU A 837 -13.57 10.77 22.59
CA LEU A 837 -12.67 10.99 21.46
C LEU A 837 -12.43 9.69 20.71
N ILE A 838 -12.67 9.68 19.40
CA ILE A 838 -12.28 8.58 18.51
C ILE A 838 -11.05 9.00 17.72
N ILE A 839 -9.97 8.24 17.88
CA ILE A 839 -8.75 8.39 17.11
C ILE A 839 -8.75 7.30 16.04
N ASP A 840 -9.03 7.71 14.80
CA ASP A 840 -9.16 6.83 13.64
C ASP A 840 -7.81 6.58 12.96
N GLY A 841 -7.08 5.61 13.51
CA GLY A 841 -5.84 5.10 12.96
C GLY A 841 -4.58 5.59 13.67
N LEU A 842 -3.47 4.94 13.36
CA LEU A 842 -2.17 5.28 13.93
C LEU A 842 -1.53 6.44 13.14
N PRO A 843 -1.30 7.63 13.73
CA PRO A 843 -0.71 8.78 13.06
C PRO A 843 0.82 8.60 12.94
N CYS A 844 1.24 7.63 12.13
CA CYS A 844 2.64 7.45 11.75
C CYS A 844 3.01 8.45 10.65
N PRO A 845 3.93 9.41 10.89
CA PRO A 845 4.39 10.31 9.85
C PRO A 845 5.08 9.54 8.70
N ASN A 846 5.34 10.24 7.59
CA ASN A 846 6.11 9.65 6.51
C ASN A 846 7.49 9.22 7.02
N LEU A 847 7.79 7.91 6.93
CA LEU A 847 9.04 7.35 7.45
C LEU A 847 10.27 7.98 6.81
N GLU A 848 10.24 8.26 5.51
CA GLU A 848 11.36 8.87 4.82
C GLU A 848 11.55 10.32 5.30
N ALA A 849 10.46 11.08 5.46
CA ALA A 849 10.53 12.43 6.04
C ALA A 849 11.12 12.40 7.46
N MET A 850 10.76 11.41 8.29
CA MET A 850 11.37 11.22 9.60
C MET A 850 12.85 10.83 9.50
N ARG A 851 13.28 10.05 8.49
CA ARG A 851 14.72 9.76 8.28
C ARG A 851 15.49 11.02 7.92
N HIS A 852 14.96 11.85 7.02
CA HIS A 852 15.55 13.15 6.67
C HIS A 852 15.77 14.01 7.92
N ASP A 853 14.73 14.17 8.72
CA ASP A 853 14.77 14.96 9.95
C ASP A 853 15.71 14.36 11.00
N TYR A 854 15.60 13.06 11.29
CA TYR A 854 16.45 12.37 12.28
C TYR A 854 17.93 12.45 11.92
N ALA A 855 18.29 12.17 10.67
CA ALA A 855 19.69 12.16 10.23
C ALA A 855 20.32 13.56 10.30
N VAL A 856 19.57 14.61 9.93
CA VAL A 856 20.06 15.99 9.94
C VAL A 856 20.12 16.53 11.37
N SER A 857 19.09 16.29 12.18
CA SER A 857 18.98 16.83 13.54
C SER A 857 19.91 16.14 14.55
N THR A 858 20.14 14.83 14.42
CA THR A 858 20.94 14.07 15.38
C THR A 858 22.37 13.79 14.89
N GLY A 859 22.62 13.88 13.58
CA GLY A 859 23.86 13.40 12.97
C GLY A 859 24.05 11.87 13.03
N LEU A 860 23.08 11.13 13.57
CA LEU A 860 23.16 9.69 13.76
C LEU A 860 22.74 8.93 12.49
N ASN A 861 23.16 7.67 12.42
CA ASN A 861 22.80 6.78 11.32
C ASN A 861 21.28 6.52 11.34
N PRO A 862 20.53 6.88 10.27
CA PRO A 862 19.09 6.64 10.22
C PRO A 862 18.73 5.16 9.98
N TYR A 863 19.71 4.26 9.80
CA TYR A 863 19.49 2.84 9.61
C TYR A 863 19.81 2.06 10.89
N GLY A 864 18.79 1.57 11.60
CA GLY A 864 18.96 0.74 12.78
C GLY A 864 17.84 0.90 13.81
N GLU A 865 18.01 0.26 14.96
CA GLU A 865 17.02 0.27 16.05
C GLU A 865 16.77 1.67 16.63
N ASP A 866 17.77 2.55 16.65
CA ASP A 866 17.62 3.91 17.20
C ASP A 866 16.62 4.73 16.40
N PHE A 867 16.61 4.58 15.06
CA PHE A 867 15.60 5.21 14.22
C PHE A 867 14.21 4.59 14.47
N ASP A 868 14.12 3.28 14.64
CA ASP A 868 12.84 2.62 14.96
C ASP A 868 12.28 3.11 16.31
N ARG A 869 13.15 3.33 17.31
CA ARG A 869 12.81 3.97 18.60
C ARG A 869 12.36 5.40 18.42
N TYR A 870 13.05 6.18 17.59
CA TYR A 870 12.66 7.56 17.25
C TYR A 870 11.25 7.59 16.63
N VAL A 871 10.98 6.73 15.66
CA VAL A 871 9.66 6.62 15.00
C VAL A 871 8.57 6.20 15.98
N HIS A 872 8.85 5.21 16.83
CA HIS A 872 7.91 4.74 17.85
C HIS A 872 7.59 5.87 18.83
N HIS A 873 8.61 6.52 19.39
CA HIS A 873 8.48 7.67 20.27
C HIS A 873 7.67 8.78 19.62
N ARG A 874 8.00 9.18 18.39
CA ARG A 874 7.28 10.25 17.68
C ARG A 874 5.80 9.92 17.49
N THR A 875 5.48 8.68 17.15
CA THR A 875 4.10 8.21 16.97
C THR A 875 3.31 8.27 18.28
N LEU A 876 3.89 7.78 19.38
CA LEU A 876 3.26 7.85 20.71
C LEU A 876 3.10 9.29 21.20
N SER A 877 4.07 10.15 20.92
CA SER A 877 4.03 11.58 21.26
C SER A 877 2.83 12.27 20.60
N ILE A 878 2.56 12.00 19.33
CA ILE A 878 1.39 12.55 18.63
C ILE A 878 0.09 12.07 19.28
N ILE A 879 -0.03 10.77 19.56
CA ILE A 879 -1.22 10.22 20.23
C ILE A 879 -1.40 10.84 21.63
N LYS A 880 -0.33 10.99 22.42
CA LYS A 880 -0.38 11.65 23.74
C LYS A 880 -0.88 13.09 23.63
N GLN A 881 -0.46 13.82 22.61
CA GLN A 881 -0.94 15.17 22.35
C GLN A 881 -2.42 15.19 21.96
N GLU A 882 -2.86 14.27 21.10
CA GLU A 882 -4.26 14.13 20.67
C GLU A 882 -5.19 13.81 21.85
N ILE A 883 -4.81 12.86 22.71
CA ILE A 883 -5.53 12.53 23.95
C ILE A 883 -5.66 13.78 24.85
N GLY A 884 -4.57 14.53 25.00
CA GLY A 884 -4.53 15.73 25.84
C GLY A 884 -5.41 16.89 25.36
N ARG A 885 -6.01 16.82 24.16
CA ARG A 885 -6.94 17.84 23.64
C ARG A 885 -8.30 17.82 24.33
N LEU A 886 -8.67 16.69 24.95
CA LEU A 886 -9.88 16.61 25.79
C LEU A 886 -9.81 17.53 27.02
N ARG A 887 -8.60 17.90 27.45
CA ARG A 887 -8.37 18.69 28.68
C ARG A 887 -8.99 18.04 29.92
N ALA A 888 -9.00 16.71 29.99
CA ALA A 888 -9.63 15.95 31.08
C ALA A 888 -9.17 16.38 32.49
N ASN A 889 -7.93 16.84 32.63
CA ASN A 889 -7.38 17.44 33.86
C ASN A 889 -8.17 18.64 34.40
N LEU A 890 -8.87 19.39 33.54
CA LEU A 890 -9.71 20.53 33.95
C LEU A 890 -11.10 20.09 34.44
N TYR A 891 -11.43 18.81 34.32
CA TYR A 891 -12.74 18.25 34.65
C TYR A 891 -12.59 16.97 35.49
N PRO A 892 -12.02 17.06 36.71
CA PRO A 892 -11.75 15.88 37.53
C PRO A 892 -13.02 15.08 37.85
N ASP A 893 -14.17 15.75 37.94
CA ASP A 893 -15.46 15.13 38.24
C ASP A 893 -16.13 14.47 37.01
N ARG A 894 -15.55 14.60 35.82
CA ARG A 894 -16.08 14.01 34.57
C ARG A 894 -15.24 12.82 34.16
N ARG A 895 -15.91 11.77 33.65
CA ARG A 895 -15.27 10.63 33.01
C ARG A 895 -15.18 10.85 31.51
N PHE A 896 -14.04 10.47 30.95
CA PHE A 896 -13.75 10.57 29.52
C PHE A 896 -13.49 9.18 28.94
N GLU A 897 -13.75 9.01 27.66
CA GLU A 897 -13.52 7.78 26.90
C GLU A 897 -12.74 8.10 25.63
N VAL A 898 -11.64 7.40 25.40
CA VAL A 898 -10.85 7.48 24.17
C VAL A 898 -10.89 6.14 23.47
N VAL A 899 -11.36 6.14 22.23
CA VAL A 899 -11.44 4.94 21.38
C VAL A 899 -10.33 5.01 20.33
N LEU A 900 -9.42 4.02 20.37
CA LEU A 900 -8.27 3.90 19.49
C LEU A 900 -8.58 2.85 18.42
N LEU A 901 -8.79 3.29 17.18
CA LEU A 901 -9.03 2.40 16.04
C LEU A 901 -7.70 1.94 15.44
N THR A 902 -6.91 1.20 16.22
CA THR A 902 -5.64 0.65 15.78
C THR A 902 -5.19 -0.49 16.69
N ASP A 903 -4.56 -1.50 16.13
CA ASP A 903 -3.97 -2.61 16.87
C ASP A 903 -2.56 -2.30 17.41
N TYR A 904 -2.15 -1.04 17.39
CA TYR A 904 -0.81 -0.63 17.82
C TYR A 904 -0.56 -0.87 19.31
N ASP A 905 0.67 -1.20 19.68
CA ASP A 905 1.01 -1.38 21.08
C ASP A 905 1.24 -0.02 21.75
N PHE A 906 0.42 0.27 22.77
CA PHE A 906 0.48 1.49 23.58
C PHE A 906 1.09 1.24 24.97
N SER A 907 1.71 0.08 25.18
CA SER A 907 2.52 -0.20 26.35
C SER A 907 3.59 0.90 26.49
N GLY A 908 3.69 1.47 27.70
CA GLY A 908 4.57 2.63 27.97
C GLY A 908 3.92 4.01 27.80
N LEU A 909 2.76 4.12 27.13
CA LEU A 909 1.97 5.37 27.10
C LEU A 909 0.72 5.29 27.97
N ILE A 910 -0.08 4.23 27.82
CA ILE A 910 -1.37 4.08 28.49
C ILE A 910 -1.25 3.07 29.64
N PRO A 911 -1.65 3.44 30.88
CA PRO A 911 -1.70 2.50 32.00
C PRO A 911 -2.61 1.30 31.71
N ALA A 912 -2.13 0.09 32.00
CA ALA A 912 -2.84 -1.16 31.68
C ALA A 912 -4.24 -1.24 32.34
N ASN A 913 -4.41 -0.66 33.52
CA ASN A 913 -5.70 -0.60 34.23
C ASN A 913 -6.72 0.35 33.58
N GLN A 914 -6.31 1.25 32.67
CA GLN A 914 -7.20 2.15 31.94
C GLN A 914 -7.52 1.66 30.52
N LEU A 915 -6.85 0.62 30.03
CA LEU A 915 -6.96 0.13 28.66
C LEU A 915 -7.81 -1.15 28.57
N ARG A 916 -8.96 -1.05 27.91
CA ARG A 916 -9.76 -2.20 27.50
C ARG A 916 -9.54 -2.48 26.03
N GLN A 917 -9.10 -3.69 25.69
CA GLN A 917 -9.07 -4.16 24.30
C GLN A 917 -10.40 -4.83 23.95
N CYS A 918 -10.89 -4.57 22.75
CA CYS A 918 -12.07 -5.25 22.18
C CYS A 918 -11.88 -5.45 20.67
N LYS A 919 -12.68 -6.33 20.08
CA LYS A 919 -12.81 -6.43 18.62
C LYS A 919 -13.80 -5.38 18.10
N ALA A 920 -13.71 -5.07 16.82
CA ALA A 920 -14.56 -4.04 16.21
C ALA A 920 -16.06 -4.37 16.32
N HIS A 921 -16.42 -5.65 16.20
CA HIS A 921 -17.81 -6.09 16.26
C HIS A 921 -18.45 -5.92 17.65
N GLU A 922 -17.63 -5.87 18.71
CA GLU A 922 -18.11 -5.61 20.08
C GLU A 922 -18.54 -4.15 20.27
N ILE A 923 -18.05 -3.22 19.43
CA ILE A 923 -18.54 -1.84 19.39
C ILE A 923 -19.85 -1.78 18.60
N THR A 924 -19.84 -2.34 17.39
CA THR A 924 -21.04 -2.46 16.56
C THR A 924 -20.98 -3.73 15.73
N PRO A 925 -22.03 -4.58 15.73
CA PRO A 925 -22.06 -5.80 14.93
C PRO A 925 -21.83 -5.57 13.43
N LEU A 926 -22.11 -4.36 12.91
CA LEU A 926 -21.86 -4.01 11.53
C LEU A 926 -20.37 -3.97 11.16
N ALA A 927 -19.48 -3.86 12.15
CA ALA A 927 -18.03 -3.79 12.01
C ALA A 927 -17.34 -5.17 12.01
N GLU A 928 -18.07 -6.27 11.87
CA GLU A 928 -17.49 -7.61 11.73
C GLU A 928 -16.49 -7.69 10.56
N SER A 929 -15.39 -8.41 10.74
CA SER A 929 -14.59 -8.83 9.59
C SER A 929 -15.40 -9.81 8.71
N VAL A 930 -14.98 -9.99 7.45
CA VAL A 930 -15.63 -10.96 6.55
C VAL A 930 -15.66 -12.37 7.16
N SER A 931 -14.56 -12.75 7.84
CA SER A 931 -14.44 -14.04 8.51
C SER A 931 -15.40 -14.15 9.69
N GLU A 932 -15.47 -13.13 10.56
CA GLU A 932 -16.36 -13.13 11.72
C GLU A 932 -17.83 -13.16 11.32
N ARG A 933 -18.21 -12.35 10.32
CA ARG A 933 -19.57 -12.35 9.77
C ARG A 933 -19.94 -13.71 9.20
N THR A 934 -19.01 -14.34 8.46
CA THR A 934 -19.19 -15.68 7.91
C THR A 934 -19.41 -16.69 9.03
N ASN A 935 -18.57 -16.67 10.07
CA ASN A 935 -18.66 -17.58 11.20
C ASN A 935 -19.97 -17.39 11.98
N ARG A 936 -20.41 -16.14 12.23
CA ARG A 936 -21.68 -15.86 12.89
C ARG A 936 -22.87 -16.39 12.09
N LEU A 937 -22.92 -16.12 10.78
CA LEU A 937 -24.01 -16.62 9.92
C LEU A 937 -24.04 -18.15 9.84
N ILE A 938 -22.87 -18.81 9.88
CA ILE A 938 -22.80 -20.28 10.00
C ILE A 938 -23.35 -20.74 11.35
N LEU A 939 -22.96 -20.11 12.45
CA LEU A 939 -23.46 -20.44 13.79
C LEU A 939 -24.98 -20.26 13.90
N GLU A 940 -25.53 -19.13 13.45
CA GLU A 940 -26.97 -18.87 13.43
C GLU A 940 -27.73 -19.94 12.63
N ALA A 941 -27.22 -20.29 11.44
CA ALA A 941 -27.80 -21.35 10.62
C ALA A 941 -27.70 -22.73 11.29
N VAL A 942 -26.59 -23.03 11.96
CA VAL A 942 -26.43 -24.29 12.70
C VAL A 942 -27.38 -24.35 13.89
N SER A 943 -27.47 -23.31 14.70
CA SER A 943 -28.41 -23.25 15.83
C SER A 943 -29.85 -23.44 15.39
N GLN A 944 -30.25 -22.82 14.28
CA GLN A 944 -31.58 -23.01 13.72
C GLN A 944 -31.81 -24.46 13.24
N LEU A 945 -30.81 -25.10 12.63
CA LEU A 945 -30.90 -26.51 12.23
C LEU A 945 -30.99 -27.44 13.44
N GLN A 946 -30.29 -27.13 14.53
CA GLN A 946 -30.37 -27.87 15.79
C GLN A 946 -31.74 -27.76 16.43
N GLU A 947 -32.27 -26.53 16.56
CA GLU A 947 -33.61 -26.28 17.13
C GLU A 947 -34.71 -26.98 16.33
N THR A 948 -34.53 -27.08 15.01
CA THR A 948 -35.49 -27.73 14.11
C THR A 948 -35.23 -29.23 13.89
N GLY A 949 -34.20 -29.81 14.51
CA GLY A 949 -33.84 -31.23 14.40
C GLY A 949 -33.39 -31.67 12.99
N GLN A 950 -32.93 -30.74 12.16
CA GLN A 950 -32.51 -31.00 10.79
C GLN A 950 -31.00 -31.30 10.70
N LYS A 951 -30.61 -32.16 9.74
CA LYS A 951 -29.20 -32.54 9.55
C LYS A 951 -28.35 -31.33 9.15
N ILE A 952 -27.29 -31.08 9.89
CA ILE A 952 -26.34 -30.00 9.63
C ILE A 952 -25.45 -30.39 8.45
N THR A 953 -25.82 -29.94 7.25
CA THR A 953 -25.04 -30.14 6.03
C THR A 953 -24.60 -28.80 5.46
N GLU A 954 -23.48 -28.77 4.72
CA GLU A 954 -23.03 -27.53 4.05
C GLU A 954 -24.13 -26.91 3.16
N ARG A 955 -24.97 -27.75 2.57
CA ARG A 955 -26.08 -27.30 1.72
C ARG A 955 -27.19 -26.65 2.57
N ALA A 956 -27.52 -27.23 3.71
CA ALA A 956 -28.51 -26.68 4.64
C ALA A 956 -28.02 -25.34 5.23
N ILE A 957 -26.76 -25.28 5.66
CA ILE A 957 -26.13 -24.05 6.16
C ILE A 957 -26.12 -22.97 5.07
N ALA A 958 -25.73 -23.31 3.83
CA ALA A 958 -25.74 -22.36 2.70
C ALA A 958 -27.13 -21.76 2.47
N SER A 959 -28.16 -22.60 2.55
CA SER A 959 -29.54 -22.18 2.34
C SER A 959 -30.03 -21.22 3.42
N LEU A 960 -29.72 -21.49 4.69
CA LEU A 960 -30.19 -20.67 5.83
C LEU A 960 -29.37 -19.40 6.02
N SER A 961 -28.05 -19.48 5.87
CA SER A 961 -27.13 -18.35 6.04
C SER A 961 -27.13 -17.39 4.84
N GLY A 962 -27.67 -17.81 3.68
CA GLY A 962 -27.56 -17.08 2.42
C GLY A 962 -26.13 -17.04 1.84
N LEU A 963 -25.22 -17.84 2.40
CA LEU A 963 -23.81 -17.89 1.97
C LEU A 963 -23.61 -18.88 0.82
N ALA A 964 -22.69 -18.55 -0.09
CA ALA A 964 -22.26 -19.49 -1.12
C ALA A 964 -21.61 -20.73 -0.47
N ARG A 965 -21.92 -21.92 -1.02
CA ARG A 965 -21.40 -23.19 -0.51
C ARG A 965 -19.86 -23.25 -0.49
N THR A 966 -19.21 -22.58 -1.45
CA THR A 966 -17.75 -22.42 -1.50
C THR A 966 -17.19 -21.59 -0.35
N THR A 967 -17.96 -20.62 0.17
CA THR A 967 -17.59 -19.83 1.34
C THR A 967 -17.65 -20.68 2.61
N ILE A 968 -18.68 -21.51 2.75
CA ILE A 968 -18.80 -22.45 3.88
C ILE A 968 -17.67 -23.50 3.85
N ASN A 969 -17.35 -24.04 2.67
CA ASN A 969 -16.22 -24.97 2.52
C ASN A 969 -14.86 -24.31 2.85
N ARG A 970 -14.69 -23.01 2.61
CA ARG A 970 -13.49 -22.29 3.08
C ARG A 970 -13.43 -22.15 4.61
N ALA A 971 -14.57 -22.23 5.28
CA ALA A 971 -14.70 -22.25 6.75
C ALA A 971 -14.89 -23.68 7.30
N ARG A 972 -14.45 -24.71 6.55
CA ARG A 972 -14.70 -26.12 6.89
C ARG A 972 -14.14 -26.50 8.26
N GLU A 973 -12.93 -26.05 8.60
CA GLU A 973 -12.32 -26.30 9.92
C GLU A 973 -13.22 -25.81 11.07
N PHE A 974 -13.74 -24.58 10.97
CA PHE A 974 -14.67 -24.01 11.97
C PHE A 974 -16.01 -24.77 12.02
N LEU A 975 -16.53 -25.22 10.88
CA LEU A 975 -17.73 -26.04 10.84
C LEU A 975 -17.49 -27.41 11.47
N ASP A 976 -16.36 -28.05 11.21
CA ASP A 976 -15.99 -29.35 11.78
C ASP A 976 -15.81 -29.24 13.31
N GLU A 977 -15.29 -28.13 13.83
CA GLU A 977 -15.24 -27.85 15.28
C GLU A 977 -16.64 -27.78 15.91
N ILE A 978 -17.58 -27.08 15.25
CA ILE A 978 -18.97 -27.01 15.70
C ILE A 978 -19.60 -28.40 15.67
N LEU A 979 -19.44 -29.15 14.56
CA LEU A 979 -20.00 -30.49 14.41
C LEU A 979 -19.43 -31.48 15.43
N ALA A 980 -18.12 -31.41 15.72
CA ALA A 980 -17.48 -32.20 16.76
C ALA A 980 -18.05 -31.89 18.15
N THR A 981 -18.22 -30.60 18.48
CA THR A 981 -18.82 -30.17 19.75
C THR A 981 -20.25 -30.72 19.90
N ILE A 982 -21.03 -30.71 18.82
CA ILE A 982 -22.38 -31.25 18.79
C ILE A 982 -22.37 -32.77 18.97
N ALA A 983 -21.49 -33.49 18.27
CA ALA A 983 -21.34 -34.94 18.39
C ALA A 983 -20.92 -35.36 19.82
N ILE A 984 -20.02 -34.60 20.46
CA ILE A 984 -19.60 -34.83 21.85
C ILE A 984 -20.77 -34.61 22.82
N SER A 985 -21.54 -33.53 22.63
CA SER A 985 -22.66 -33.20 23.51
C SER A 985 -23.88 -34.13 23.36
N ASN A 986 -24.02 -34.81 22.23
CA ASN A 986 -25.11 -35.75 21.96
C ASN A 986 -24.69 -36.80 20.91
N PRO A 987 -24.12 -37.95 21.35
CA PRO A 987 -23.61 -39.00 20.47
C PRO A 987 -24.67 -39.65 19.56
N TYR A 988 -25.95 -39.51 19.92
CA TYR A 988 -27.10 -40.05 19.20
C TYR A 988 -27.77 -39.03 18.27
N SER A 989 -27.22 -37.82 18.17
CA SER A 989 -27.75 -36.77 17.29
C SER A 989 -27.53 -37.12 15.81
N LYS A 990 -28.63 -37.23 15.05
CA LYS A 990 -28.60 -37.36 13.58
C LYS A 990 -27.97 -36.14 12.87
N CYS A 991 -27.58 -35.10 13.62
CA CYS A 991 -27.08 -33.84 13.08
C CYS A 991 -25.57 -33.82 12.83
N GLY A 992 -24.77 -34.78 13.32
CA GLY A 992 -23.30 -34.67 13.37
C GLY A 992 -22.44 -35.74 12.66
N GLN A 993 -22.99 -36.71 11.92
CA GLN A 993 -22.18 -37.81 11.38
C GLN A 993 -21.40 -37.45 10.10
N SER A 994 -20.07 -37.61 10.16
CA SER A 994 -19.12 -37.62 9.04
C SER A 994 -19.37 -38.81 8.11
N GLU A 995 -19.32 -38.61 6.79
CA GLU A 995 -19.72 -39.62 5.78
C GLU A 995 -18.69 -40.75 5.56
N THR A 996 -17.55 -40.79 6.28
CA THR A 996 -16.41 -41.66 5.93
C THR A 996 -15.94 -42.70 6.97
N LEU A 997 -16.55 -42.79 8.15
CA LEU A 997 -16.14 -43.77 9.17
C LEU A 997 -17.13 -44.94 9.25
N THR A 998 -16.62 -46.17 9.28
CA THR A 998 -17.49 -47.33 9.57
C THR A 998 -17.84 -47.36 11.06
N GLN A 999 -18.92 -48.05 11.43
CA GLN A 999 -19.31 -48.19 12.84
C GLN A 999 -18.17 -48.81 13.66
N THR A 1000 -17.48 -49.80 13.09
CA THR A 1000 -16.33 -50.47 13.70
C THR A 1000 -15.15 -49.52 13.94
N ASP A 1001 -14.87 -48.59 13.00
CA ASP A 1001 -13.82 -47.58 13.18
C ASP A 1001 -14.18 -46.59 14.28
N THR A 1002 -15.47 -46.26 14.40
CA THR A 1002 -15.98 -45.32 15.39
C THR A 1002 -15.93 -45.92 16.79
N ASP A 1003 -16.31 -47.19 16.92
CA ASP A 1003 -16.24 -47.92 18.20
C ASP A 1003 -14.78 -48.06 18.67
N LEU A 1004 -13.85 -48.39 17.77
CA LEU A 1004 -12.42 -48.49 18.09
C LEU A 1004 -11.81 -47.13 18.50
N ILE A 1005 -12.18 -46.04 17.83
CA ILE A 1005 -11.72 -44.68 18.17
C ILE A 1005 -12.31 -44.22 19.51
N ASN A 1006 -13.57 -44.57 19.80
CA ASN A 1006 -14.20 -44.28 21.09
C ASN A 1006 -13.52 -45.04 22.23
N ASP A 1007 -13.26 -46.34 22.07
CA ASP A 1007 -12.56 -47.14 23.07
C ASP A 1007 -11.14 -46.59 23.35
N ALA A 1008 -10.42 -46.16 22.30
CA ALA A 1008 -9.10 -45.56 22.43
C ALA A 1008 -9.12 -44.18 23.11
N THR A 1009 -10.16 -43.39 22.89
CA THR A 1009 -10.30 -42.06 23.52
C THR A 1009 -10.74 -42.16 24.97
N ASP A 1010 -11.62 -43.11 25.30
CA ASP A 1010 -11.97 -43.45 26.67
C ASP A 1010 -10.78 -44.02 27.44
N TYR A 1011 -9.94 -44.84 26.80
CA TYR A 1011 -8.68 -45.31 27.36
C TYR A 1011 -7.75 -44.14 27.72
N LEU A 1012 -7.49 -43.23 26.78
CA LEU A 1012 -6.63 -42.06 27.03
C LEU A 1012 -7.19 -41.12 28.12
N ALA A 1013 -8.50 -41.05 28.28
CA ALA A 1013 -9.13 -40.29 29.35
C ALA A 1013 -8.94 -40.91 30.74
N ALA A 1014 -8.75 -42.23 30.81
CA ALA A 1014 -8.52 -42.97 32.04
C ALA A 1014 -7.03 -43.09 32.42
N VAL A 1015 -6.12 -42.77 31.49
CA VAL A 1015 -4.67 -42.85 31.70
C VAL A 1015 -4.16 -41.71 32.60
N SER A 1016 -3.26 -42.04 33.53
CA SER A 1016 -2.58 -41.07 34.39
C SER A 1016 -1.68 -40.13 33.57
N GLU A 1017 -1.58 -38.87 34.01
CA GLU A 1017 -0.82 -37.82 33.29
C GLU A 1017 0.62 -38.27 32.97
N ASP A 1018 1.32 -38.87 33.92
CA ASP A 1018 2.71 -39.33 33.77
C ASP A 1018 2.92 -40.40 32.69
N SER A 1019 1.89 -41.17 32.35
CA SER A 1019 1.93 -42.22 31.32
C SER A 1019 1.17 -41.86 30.04
N LEU A 1020 0.53 -40.68 30.00
CA LEU A 1020 -0.37 -40.26 28.93
C LEU A 1020 0.29 -40.23 27.56
N LEU A 1021 1.54 -39.77 27.49
CA LEU A 1021 2.28 -39.70 26.23
C LEU A 1021 2.66 -41.09 25.71
N THR A 1022 3.14 -41.97 26.60
CA THR A 1022 3.55 -43.34 26.26
C THR A 1022 2.37 -44.18 25.79
N GLU A 1023 1.22 -44.07 26.47
CA GLU A 1023 0.00 -44.77 26.09
C GLU A 1023 -0.59 -44.22 24.77
N PHE A 1024 -0.45 -42.92 24.52
CA PHE A 1024 -0.81 -42.32 23.25
C PHE A 1024 0.09 -42.80 22.10
N GLU A 1025 1.40 -42.91 22.32
CA GLU A 1025 2.34 -43.49 21.35
C GLU A 1025 2.00 -44.94 21.03
N ALA A 1026 1.66 -45.75 22.05
CA ALA A 1026 1.23 -47.14 21.86
C ALA A 1026 -0.04 -47.24 21.01
N LEU A 1027 -1.02 -46.35 21.20
CA LEU A 1027 -2.21 -46.30 20.36
C LEU A 1027 -1.89 -45.94 18.90
N LEU A 1028 -0.92 -45.06 18.64
CA LEU A 1028 -0.52 -44.72 17.27
C LEU A 1028 0.09 -45.91 16.49
N GLU A 1029 0.58 -46.93 17.20
CA GLU A 1029 0.99 -48.20 16.57
C GLU A 1029 -0.19 -49.11 16.22
N VAL A 1030 -1.34 -48.94 16.88
CA VAL A 1030 -2.57 -49.71 16.66
C VAL A 1030 -3.41 -49.13 15.52
N PHE A 1031 -3.39 -47.81 15.33
CA PHE A 1031 -4.16 -47.13 14.28
C PHE A 1031 -3.37 -46.93 12.98
N ASP A 1032 -4.03 -47.11 11.84
CA ASP A 1032 -3.44 -46.78 10.54
C ASP A 1032 -3.13 -45.28 10.45
N ARG A 1033 -2.06 -44.91 9.74
CA ARG A 1033 -1.66 -43.50 9.56
C ARG A 1033 -2.77 -42.61 8.98
N SER A 1034 -3.69 -43.18 8.19
CA SER A 1034 -4.87 -42.49 7.65
C SER A 1034 -5.94 -42.19 8.70
N GLN A 1035 -5.93 -42.88 9.84
CA GLN A 1035 -6.88 -42.75 10.95
C GLN A 1035 -6.36 -41.83 12.06
N TRP A 1036 -5.07 -41.48 12.08
CA TRP A 1036 -4.46 -40.64 13.12
C TRP A 1036 -5.12 -39.26 13.26
N SER A 1037 -5.52 -38.62 12.16
CA SER A 1037 -6.22 -37.34 12.23
C SER A 1037 -7.61 -37.47 12.86
N ASN A 1038 -8.26 -38.61 12.65
CA ASN A 1038 -9.58 -38.90 13.22
C ASN A 1038 -9.44 -39.25 14.70
N LEU A 1039 -8.49 -40.13 15.08
CA LEU A 1039 -8.19 -40.39 16.49
C LEU A 1039 -7.87 -39.09 17.24
N TRP A 1040 -6.96 -38.28 16.71
CA TRP A 1040 -6.64 -36.97 17.27
C TRP A 1040 -7.90 -36.12 17.42
N GLY A 1041 -8.74 -36.07 16.37
CA GLY A 1041 -10.01 -35.34 16.32
C GLY A 1041 -11.10 -35.79 17.32
N PHE A 1042 -11.00 -36.99 17.89
CA PHE A 1042 -11.94 -37.51 18.89
C PHE A 1042 -11.41 -37.40 20.33
N ILE A 1043 -10.10 -37.28 20.55
CA ILE A 1043 -9.53 -37.04 21.89
C ILE A 1043 -10.06 -35.72 22.44
N SER A 1044 -10.49 -35.66 23.70
CA SER A 1044 -11.01 -34.42 24.28
C SER A 1044 -9.94 -33.32 24.38
N ILE A 1045 -10.35 -32.05 24.29
CA ILE A 1045 -9.44 -30.89 24.33
C ILE A 1045 -8.53 -30.91 25.58
N PRO A 1046 -9.02 -31.18 26.81
CA PRO A 1046 -8.15 -31.23 27.98
C PRO A 1046 -7.02 -32.26 27.89
N ILE A 1047 -7.30 -33.42 27.27
CA ILE A 1047 -6.30 -34.47 27.08
C ILE A 1047 -5.32 -34.10 25.97
N ARG A 1048 -5.79 -33.47 24.88
CA ARG A 1048 -4.91 -32.94 23.83
C ARG A 1048 -3.97 -31.88 24.38
N ASP A 1049 -4.47 -30.97 25.22
CA ASP A 1049 -3.67 -29.91 25.83
C ASP A 1049 -2.58 -30.51 26.75
N LYS A 1050 -2.90 -31.55 27.52
CA LYS A 1050 -1.92 -32.29 28.33
C LYS A 1050 -0.86 -32.99 27.47
N LEU A 1051 -1.28 -33.69 26.42
CA LEU A 1051 -0.38 -34.31 25.44
C LEU A 1051 0.54 -33.26 24.80
N LEU A 1052 -0.03 -32.14 24.35
CA LEU A 1052 0.70 -31.00 23.78
C LEU A 1052 1.72 -30.43 24.78
N ASN A 1053 1.34 -30.27 26.04
CA ASN A 1053 2.25 -29.78 27.09
C ASN A 1053 3.41 -30.76 27.37
N HIS A 1054 3.16 -32.06 27.42
CA HIS A 1054 4.22 -33.07 27.58
C HIS A 1054 5.16 -33.10 26.38
N LEU A 1055 4.62 -32.97 25.17
CA LEU A 1055 5.41 -32.90 23.93
C LEU A 1055 6.24 -31.60 23.83
N LEU A 1056 5.74 -30.50 24.38
CA LEU A 1056 6.46 -29.22 24.48
C LEU A 1056 7.58 -29.25 25.53
N ALA A 1057 7.47 -30.09 26.57
CA ALA A 1057 8.51 -30.27 27.57
C ALA A 1057 9.70 -31.13 27.07
N ILE A 1058 9.45 -31.96 26.06
CA ILE A 1058 10.45 -32.85 25.44
C ILE A 1058 11.16 -32.18 24.24
N ALA A 1059 10.54 -31.16 23.65
CA ALA A 1059 11.06 -30.38 22.51
C ALA A 1059 11.90 -29.18 22.95
#